data_AF-A0A9W7M236-F1
#
_entry.id   AF-A0A9W7M236-F1
#
_cell.length_a   1.000
_cell.length_b   1.000
_cell.length_c   1.000
_cell.angle_alpha   90.00
_cell.angle_beta   90.00
_cell.angle_gamma   90.00
#
_symmetry.space_group_name_H-M   'P 1'
#
loop_
_entity.id
_entity.type
_entity.pdbx_description
1 polymer ?
#
loop_
_entity_poly.entity_id
_entity_poly.type
_entity_poly.pdbx_seq_one_letter_code
_entity_poly.pdbx_strand_id
1 'polypeptide(L)'
;MVAMGHSSATADSLRVEAGEKDTSAPFRAVKDVADRVGEGAFSGGKPAIKTAKSHPAEIVLAKETQLHLAQNVLNKLKGRLENAKTTKSQALEDLEKAKRTVEELTHKLKTVNELKNSAIKVTEAAKSRAKQIEETNSSDLPGTKGYRGKGLETAMDQYRTLITELDAAKQELLKARQDRDATLEVKMAAFDRAKEAELAVKVNMEKAGKLSGEISAVKESIAKVKLASLHVQQEQAKTFAEKDSLRQFYKAKLEESAKRLHALKNEFDLELTKNLEAKLSETINQTADLQRQMEDARASDLESMQAVTSELDGANGSLQKVVDEESSLRSLVDSLKVKLENVKKEHSELKEREAKTESIAGNLHVKLRRSKYELESFIAEESKTRGNYEEMISTLEQLSLEPENAQRVAEEMKKEAKKLKLEAEGSRIALERAEKQLRVSLEEAEATKVAETRALDEIKMLSERKKATRASTPESGANITISKEEVESLNHRVEESNNIAEMKVAAAMAQVEAVKASENNTLKRFDAIQKEIEDMKAATADALKRAEMAEAAKKVVEGELQRWREREQKKAAEAAARIQTEPSPQQCRNQKQNPPDKIVPVQKLKKSKSSISRKAVLPNFSCSLNRRNNQIDGGSPSYRVSEKPL
;
A
#
# COMPACT_ATOMS: atom_id res chain seq x y z
N MET A 1 -13.18 4.80 63.06
CA MET A 1 -14.28 4.77 64.04
C MET A 1 -15.60 4.69 63.29
N VAL A 2 -16.56 3.86 63.76
CA VAL A 2 -18.04 3.93 63.59
C VAL A 2 -18.54 4.38 62.19
N ALA A 3 -19.01 3.51 61.26
CA ALA A 3 -20.23 2.67 61.27
C ALA A 3 -21.55 3.49 61.32
N MET A 4 -22.72 3.10 60.78
CA MET A 4 -23.15 1.92 59.99
C MET A 4 -23.23 2.29 58.48
N GLY A 5 -24.12 1.89 57.56
CA GLY A 5 -25.25 0.92 57.47
C GLY A 5 -26.05 1.22 56.18
N HIS A 6 -26.14 0.35 55.15
CA HIS A 6 -26.94 -0.88 55.00
C HIS A 6 -28.47 -0.69 54.95
N SER A 7 -29.05 -0.76 53.74
CA SER A 7 -30.33 -1.44 53.47
C SER A 7 -30.45 -1.80 51.98
N SER A 8 -31.19 -2.87 51.68
CA SER A 8 -31.41 -3.42 50.33
C SER A 8 -32.84 -3.97 50.23
N ALA A 9 -33.51 -3.79 49.10
CA ALA A 9 -34.82 -4.38 48.82
C ALA A 9 -34.96 -4.75 47.33
N THR A 10 -35.86 -5.68 47.03
CA THR A 10 -36.00 -6.36 45.72
C THR A 10 -37.46 -6.42 45.27
N ALA A 11 -37.66 -6.55 43.94
CA ALA A 11 -38.96 -6.74 43.27
C ALA A 11 -39.90 -5.51 43.32
N ASP A 12 -40.85 -5.31 42.41
CA ASP A 12 -41.51 -6.31 41.55
C ASP A 12 -41.85 -5.80 40.13
N SER A 13 -42.42 -6.65 39.27
CA SER A 13 -42.77 -6.34 37.87
C SER A 13 -44.20 -5.81 37.68
N LEU A 14 -44.43 -5.03 36.61
CA LEU A 14 -45.76 -4.90 36.00
C LEU A 14 -45.69 -4.67 34.48
N ARG A 15 -46.81 -4.95 33.80
CA ARG A 15 -46.95 -5.00 32.34
C ARG A 15 -47.44 -3.68 31.74
N VAL A 16 -47.08 -3.49 30.47
CA VAL A 16 -47.88 -2.93 29.35
C VAL A 16 -49.18 -2.21 29.73
N GLU A 17 -49.23 -0.90 29.43
CA GLU A 17 -50.47 -0.21 29.09
C GLU A 17 -50.22 0.69 27.87
N ALA A 18 -51.21 0.78 26.96
CA ALA A 18 -51.07 1.50 25.70
C ALA A 18 -51.49 2.97 25.86
N GLY A 19 -50.52 3.87 25.91
CA GLY A 19 -50.75 5.31 26.01
C GLY A 19 -51.29 5.92 24.70
N GLU A 20 -52.58 5.69 24.42
CA GLU A 20 -53.33 6.37 23.38
C GLU A 20 -53.29 7.88 23.61
N LYS A 21 -52.69 8.63 22.68
CA LYS A 21 -52.65 10.09 22.74
C LYS A 21 -53.73 10.67 21.84
N ASP A 22 -54.87 10.93 22.46
CA ASP A 22 -55.96 11.74 21.91
C ASP A 22 -55.43 13.04 21.27
N THR A 23 -55.85 13.29 20.02
CA THR A 23 -55.54 14.50 19.26
C THR A 23 -56.82 15.28 18.93
N SER A 24 -57.67 15.58 19.91
CA SER A 24 -58.95 16.28 19.69
C SER A 24 -59.11 17.64 20.42
N ALA A 25 -58.64 18.69 19.74
CA ALA A 25 -59.26 20.04 19.76
C ALA A 25 -59.18 20.86 21.09
N PRO A 26 -59.63 22.14 21.13
CA PRO A 26 -60.09 22.99 20.03
C PRO A 26 -59.27 24.27 19.78
N PHE A 27 -59.24 24.70 18.51
CA PHE A 27 -58.83 26.06 18.16
C PHE A 27 -59.84 27.09 18.67
N ARG A 28 -59.42 28.08 19.46
CA ARG A 28 -60.14 29.34 19.67
C ARG A 28 -59.19 30.54 19.75
N ALA A 29 -59.62 31.65 19.15
CA ALA A 29 -59.12 33.02 19.34
C ALA A 29 -57.60 33.30 19.13
N VAL A 30 -57.12 33.25 17.88
CA VAL A 30 -55.89 33.96 17.48
C VAL A 30 -56.19 35.46 17.34
N LYS A 31 -56.59 36.13 18.43
CA LYS A 31 -57.04 37.54 18.38
C LYS A 31 -56.85 38.38 19.66
N ASP A 32 -56.10 37.90 20.65
CA ASP A 32 -56.01 38.54 21.98
C ASP A 32 -54.55 38.77 22.46
N VAL A 33 -53.60 38.87 21.52
CA VAL A 33 -52.17 39.12 21.80
C VAL A 33 -51.57 40.24 20.91
N ALA A 34 -52.30 40.69 19.87
CA ALA A 34 -51.90 41.86 19.09
C ALA A 34 -52.15 43.17 19.87
N ASP A 35 -53.24 43.21 20.63
CA ASP A 35 -53.82 44.44 21.20
C ASP A 35 -53.14 44.88 22.51
N ARG A 36 -51.82 44.64 22.62
CA ARG A 36 -50.99 45.06 23.77
C ARG A 36 -49.69 45.77 23.41
N VAL A 37 -49.43 46.02 22.13
CA VAL A 37 -48.24 46.78 21.65
C VAL A 37 -48.62 47.69 20.47
N GLY A 38 -49.77 48.40 20.54
CA GLY A 38 -50.23 49.14 19.35
C GLY A 38 -51.46 50.03 19.42
N GLU A 39 -51.70 50.80 20.49
CA GLU A 39 -52.54 52.02 20.35
C GLU A 39 -52.21 53.12 21.37
N GLY A 40 -52.45 54.39 20.99
CA GLY A 40 -52.03 55.58 21.76
C GLY A 40 -51.65 56.77 20.87
N ALA A 41 -52.58 57.24 20.04
CA ALA A 41 -52.34 58.34 19.09
C ALA A 41 -52.64 59.73 19.69
N PHE A 42 -52.15 60.77 18.99
CA PHE A 42 -52.44 62.21 19.16
C PHE A 42 -52.06 62.89 20.49
N SER A 43 -51.06 63.78 20.43
CA SER A 43 -51.24 65.17 20.87
C SER A 43 -50.11 66.07 20.33
N GLY A 44 -50.47 67.08 19.52
CA GLY A 44 -49.55 68.12 19.07
C GLY A 44 -49.38 69.25 20.09
N GLY A 45 -48.94 68.92 21.32
CA GLY A 45 -48.83 69.87 22.43
C GLY A 45 -47.39 70.11 22.88
N LYS A 46 -46.90 71.35 22.81
CA LYS A 46 -45.63 71.74 23.45
C LYS A 46 -45.80 71.81 24.98
N PRO A 47 -44.87 71.22 25.73
CA PRO A 47 -44.30 71.93 26.87
C PRO A 47 -42.79 72.12 26.68
N ALA A 48 -42.31 73.35 26.83
CA ALA A 48 -40.88 73.59 26.98
C ALA A 48 -40.50 73.36 28.44
N ILE A 49 -39.68 72.33 28.74
CA ILE A 49 -38.90 72.26 29.98
C ILE A 49 -37.68 71.33 29.82
N LYS A 50 -36.50 71.91 30.08
CA LYS A 50 -35.24 71.30 30.56
C LYS A 50 -34.76 70.01 29.89
N THR A 51 -33.74 70.14 29.05
CA THR A 51 -32.87 69.04 28.60
C THR A 51 -32.12 68.40 29.78
N ALA A 52 -32.52 67.21 30.20
CA ALA A 52 -31.62 66.30 30.92
C ALA A 52 -30.64 65.71 29.89
N LYS A 53 -29.39 66.15 29.89
CA LYS A 53 -28.33 65.52 29.08
C LYS A 53 -27.87 64.24 29.77
N SER A 54 -28.56 63.13 29.50
CA SER A 54 -28.01 61.78 29.72
C SER A 54 -26.59 61.74 29.16
N HIS A 55 -25.65 61.23 29.94
CA HIS A 55 -24.24 61.32 29.54
C HIS A 55 -24.00 60.47 28.29
N PRO A 56 -23.08 60.88 27.37
CA PRO A 56 -22.76 60.05 26.21
C PRO A 56 -22.37 58.62 26.59
N ALA A 57 -21.66 58.44 27.71
CA ALA A 57 -21.33 57.14 28.30
C ALA A 57 -22.56 56.32 28.72
N GLU A 58 -23.60 56.94 29.26
CA GLU A 58 -24.86 56.28 29.67
C GLU A 58 -25.63 55.77 28.45
N ILE A 59 -25.69 56.58 27.37
CA ILE A 59 -26.28 56.18 26.09
C ILE A 59 -25.47 55.07 25.42
N VAL A 60 -24.14 55.07 25.57
CA VAL A 60 -23.27 53.98 25.08
C VAL A 60 -23.50 52.70 25.88
N LEU A 61 -23.50 52.75 27.22
CA LEU A 61 -23.77 51.59 28.09
C LEU A 61 -25.15 50.97 27.84
N ALA A 62 -26.18 51.80 27.62
CA ALA A 62 -27.52 51.33 27.25
C ALA A 62 -27.53 50.62 25.89
N LYS A 63 -26.80 51.13 24.89
CA LYS A 63 -26.65 50.48 23.58
C LYS A 63 -25.81 49.21 23.64
N GLU A 64 -24.78 49.16 24.48
CA GLU A 64 -23.89 48.01 24.63
C GLU A 64 -24.57 46.86 25.38
N THR A 65 -25.33 47.15 26.44
CA THR A 65 -26.22 46.16 27.07
C THR A 65 -27.33 45.68 26.13
N GLN A 66 -27.93 46.57 25.33
CA GLN A 66 -28.88 46.18 24.28
C GLN A 66 -28.22 45.30 23.19
N LEU A 67 -26.97 45.57 22.82
CA LEU A 67 -26.18 44.76 21.89
C LEU A 67 -25.88 43.38 22.48
N HIS A 68 -25.47 43.28 23.74
CA HIS A 68 -25.28 41.99 24.43
C HIS A 68 -26.58 41.17 24.53
N LEU A 69 -27.74 41.84 24.75
CA LEU A 69 -29.05 41.17 24.71
C LEU A 69 -29.36 40.66 23.29
N ALA A 70 -29.11 41.45 22.25
CA ALA A 70 -29.28 41.03 20.86
C ALA A 70 -28.34 39.86 20.50
N GLN A 71 -27.07 39.90 20.92
CA GLN A 71 -26.09 38.83 20.76
C GLN A 71 -26.58 37.52 21.40
N ASN A 72 -27.13 37.60 22.61
CA ASN A 72 -27.68 36.46 23.34
C ASN A 72 -28.96 35.90 22.71
N VAL A 73 -29.84 36.76 22.18
CA VAL A 73 -31.02 36.32 21.40
C VAL A 73 -30.58 35.65 20.10
N LEU A 74 -29.63 36.23 19.37
CA LEU A 74 -29.07 35.66 18.14
C LEU A 74 -28.44 34.28 18.39
N ASN A 75 -27.67 34.12 19.47
CA ASN A 75 -27.11 32.82 19.86
C ASN A 75 -28.20 31.79 20.21
N LYS A 76 -29.27 32.19 20.91
CA LYS A 76 -30.43 31.31 21.19
C LYS A 76 -31.19 30.92 19.92
N LEU A 77 -31.35 31.85 18.97
CA LEU A 77 -31.98 31.58 17.67
C LEU A 77 -31.11 30.67 16.81
N LYS A 78 -29.78 30.85 16.81
CA LYS A 78 -28.82 29.98 16.13
C LYS A 78 -28.87 28.55 16.69
N GLY A 79 -28.90 28.39 18.01
CA GLY A 79 -29.08 27.07 18.65
C GLY A 79 -30.41 26.40 18.27
N ARG A 80 -31.51 27.15 18.23
CA ARG A 80 -32.81 26.66 17.74
C ARG A 80 -32.76 26.28 16.26
N LEU A 81 -32.06 27.04 15.42
CA LEU A 81 -31.89 26.76 13.99
C LEU A 81 -31.11 25.47 13.74
N GLU A 82 -29.99 25.24 14.44
CA GLU A 82 -29.24 23.98 14.30
C GLU A 82 -30.05 22.79 14.81
N ASN A 83 -30.77 22.91 15.94
CA ASN A 83 -31.68 21.87 16.42
C ASN A 83 -32.84 21.57 15.43
N ALA A 84 -33.33 22.59 14.72
CA ALA A 84 -34.36 22.41 13.68
C ALA A 84 -33.79 21.79 12.40
N LYS A 85 -32.52 22.05 12.07
CA LYS A 85 -31.81 21.38 10.97
C LYS A 85 -31.55 19.90 11.27
N THR A 86 -31.12 19.56 12.49
CA THR A 86 -30.86 18.16 12.86
C THR A 86 -32.15 17.33 12.89
N THR A 87 -33.23 17.85 13.47
CA THR A 87 -34.54 17.16 13.43
C THR A 87 -35.09 17.04 12.00
N LYS A 88 -34.94 18.07 11.15
CA LYS A 88 -35.29 17.97 9.72
C LYS A 88 -34.48 16.90 9.00
N SER A 89 -33.17 16.80 9.27
CA SER A 89 -32.29 15.82 8.64
C SER A 89 -32.67 14.39 9.04
N GLN A 90 -32.90 14.16 10.34
CA GLN A 90 -33.39 12.88 10.87
C GLN A 90 -34.74 12.49 10.23
N ALA A 91 -35.70 13.41 10.18
CA ALA A 91 -37.01 13.16 9.58
C ALA A 91 -36.96 12.87 8.07
N LEU A 92 -35.97 13.40 7.34
CA LEU A 92 -35.73 13.05 5.94
C LEU A 92 -35.11 11.66 5.78
N GLU A 93 -34.15 11.30 6.63
CA GLU A 93 -33.54 9.97 6.65
C GLU A 93 -34.59 8.88 6.97
N ASP A 94 -35.45 9.13 7.96
CA ASP A 94 -36.50 8.21 8.38
C ASP A 94 -37.65 8.15 7.35
N LEU A 95 -37.93 9.24 6.64
CA LEU A 95 -38.82 9.24 5.47
C LEU A 95 -38.25 8.39 4.32
N GLU A 96 -36.94 8.43 4.06
CA GLU A 96 -36.35 7.53 3.06
C GLU A 96 -36.36 6.07 3.49
N LYS A 97 -36.11 5.77 4.78
CA LYS A 97 -36.27 4.40 5.32
C LYS A 97 -37.70 3.91 5.10
N ALA A 98 -38.71 4.73 5.41
CA ALA A 98 -40.11 4.41 5.18
C ALA A 98 -40.46 4.21 3.70
N LYS A 99 -39.90 5.01 2.78
CA LYS A 99 -40.06 4.78 1.33
C LYS A 99 -39.48 3.44 0.90
N ARG A 100 -38.25 3.12 1.30
CA ARG A 100 -37.59 1.84 0.98
C ARG A 100 -38.39 0.64 1.49
N THR A 101 -38.95 0.69 2.70
CA THR A 101 -39.79 -0.41 3.22
C THR A 101 -41.13 -0.51 2.50
N VAL A 102 -41.76 0.61 2.11
CA VAL A 102 -42.99 0.60 1.28
C VAL A 102 -42.71 0.03 -0.12
N GLU A 103 -41.59 0.37 -0.74
CA GLU A 103 -41.16 -0.18 -2.04
C GLU A 103 -40.90 -1.70 -1.94
N GLU A 104 -40.19 -2.14 -0.90
CA GLU A 104 -39.90 -3.56 -0.66
C GLU A 104 -41.19 -4.36 -0.38
N LEU A 105 -42.10 -3.84 0.45
CA LEU A 105 -43.40 -4.45 0.72
C LEU A 105 -44.29 -4.48 -0.54
N THR A 106 -44.23 -3.43 -1.37
CA THR A 106 -44.94 -3.39 -2.66
C THR A 106 -44.40 -4.45 -3.62
N HIS A 107 -43.07 -4.65 -3.67
CA HIS A 107 -42.48 -5.71 -4.49
C HIS A 107 -42.86 -7.11 -3.99
N LYS A 108 -42.78 -7.35 -2.67
CA LYS A 108 -43.22 -8.61 -2.04
C LYS A 108 -44.71 -8.89 -2.34
N LEU A 109 -45.57 -7.87 -2.25
CA LEU A 109 -47.00 -7.99 -2.55
C LEU A 109 -47.28 -8.33 -4.02
N LYS A 110 -46.55 -7.72 -4.97
CA LYS A 110 -46.61 -8.09 -6.40
C LYS A 110 -46.26 -9.56 -6.60
N THR A 111 -45.11 -10.00 -6.08
CA THR A 111 -44.65 -11.39 -6.19
C THR A 111 -45.62 -12.39 -5.56
N VAL A 112 -46.20 -12.08 -4.39
CA VAL A 112 -47.24 -12.91 -3.76
C VAL A 112 -48.51 -12.99 -4.62
N ASN A 113 -48.93 -11.88 -5.26
CA ASN A 113 -50.11 -11.87 -6.12
C ASN A 113 -49.87 -12.59 -7.46
N GLU A 114 -48.66 -12.50 -8.03
CA GLU A 114 -48.22 -13.26 -9.20
C GLU A 114 -48.20 -14.77 -8.90
N LEU A 115 -47.62 -15.17 -7.75
CA LEU A 115 -47.64 -16.56 -7.28
C LEU A 115 -49.08 -17.05 -7.07
N LYS A 116 -49.93 -16.29 -6.37
CA LYS A 116 -51.36 -16.58 -6.23
C LYS A 116 -52.05 -16.80 -7.58
N ASN A 117 -51.82 -15.92 -8.55
CA ASN A 117 -52.43 -16.03 -9.87
C ASN A 117 -51.91 -17.24 -10.66
N SER A 118 -50.63 -17.64 -10.50
CA SER A 118 -50.12 -18.89 -11.05
C SER A 118 -50.76 -20.13 -10.38
N ALA A 119 -50.95 -20.11 -9.06
CA ALA A 119 -51.58 -21.18 -8.31
C ALA A 119 -53.06 -21.36 -8.70
N ILE A 120 -53.80 -20.26 -8.93
CA ILE A 120 -55.17 -20.29 -9.46
C ILE A 120 -55.19 -20.94 -10.86
N LYS A 121 -54.30 -20.53 -11.78
CA LYS A 121 -54.21 -21.17 -13.11
C LYS A 121 -53.90 -22.66 -13.02
N VAL A 122 -53.05 -23.08 -12.08
CA VAL A 122 -52.73 -24.50 -11.86
C VAL A 122 -53.93 -25.26 -11.29
N THR A 123 -54.70 -24.70 -10.35
CA THR A 123 -55.90 -25.38 -9.82
C THR A 123 -57.05 -25.39 -10.82
N GLU A 124 -57.19 -24.37 -11.67
CA GLU A 124 -58.15 -24.36 -12.79
C GLU A 124 -57.77 -25.39 -13.86
N ALA A 125 -56.49 -25.50 -14.23
CA ALA A 125 -56.00 -26.53 -15.15
C ALA A 125 -56.13 -27.95 -14.58
N ALA A 126 -55.93 -28.13 -13.26
CA ALA A 126 -56.20 -29.39 -12.58
C ALA A 126 -57.70 -29.71 -12.56
N LYS A 127 -58.57 -28.71 -12.35
CA LYS A 127 -60.03 -28.87 -12.31
C LYS A 127 -60.65 -29.15 -13.68
N SER A 128 -60.14 -28.54 -14.76
CA SER A 128 -60.56 -28.88 -16.12
C SER A 128 -60.06 -30.27 -16.54
N ARG A 129 -58.83 -30.63 -16.19
CA ARG A 129 -58.30 -31.99 -16.41
C ARG A 129 -59.06 -33.05 -15.58
N ALA A 130 -59.46 -32.74 -14.36
CA ALA A 130 -60.29 -33.63 -13.54
C ALA A 130 -61.66 -33.87 -14.18
N LYS A 131 -62.36 -32.82 -14.63
CA LYS A 131 -63.60 -32.94 -15.40
C LYS A 131 -63.42 -33.76 -16.68
N GLN A 132 -62.35 -33.51 -17.43
CA GLN A 132 -62.08 -34.24 -18.66
C GLN A 132 -61.83 -35.75 -18.40
N ILE A 133 -61.21 -36.09 -17.27
CA ILE A 133 -61.06 -37.48 -16.80
C ILE A 133 -62.43 -38.07 -16.40
N GLU A 134 -63.23 -37.32 -15.64
CA GLU A 134 -64.59 -37.69 -15.21
C GLU A 134 -65.52 -37.95 -16.40
N GLU A 135 -65.46 -37.09 -17.43
CA GLU A 135 -66.15 -37.26 -18.71
C GLU A 135 -65.64 -38.51 -19.47
N THR A 136 -64.33 -38.72 -19.58
CA THR A 136 -63.78 -39.91 -20.27
C THR A 136 -64.05 -41.24 -19.56
N ASN A 137 -64.27 -41.23 -18.24
CA ASN A 137 -64.59 -42.42 -17.46
C ASN A 137 -66.07 -42.87 -17.61
N SER A 138 -66.87 -42.17 -18.41
CA SER A 138 -68.27 -42.53 -18.70
C SER A 138 -68.44 -43.54 -19.85
N SER A 139 -67.34 -44.00 -20.46
CA SER A 139 -67.37 -44.97 -21.57
C SER A 139 -66.38 -46.12 -21.37
N ASP A 140 -66.89 -47.23 -20.82
CA ASP A 140 -66.22 -48.53 -20.87
C ASP A 140 -66.11 -49.05 -22.32
N LEU A 141 -64.97 -49.67 -22.66
CA LEU A 141 -64.87 -50.85 -23.54
C LEU A 141 -63.47 -51.51 -23.35
N PRO A 142 -63.34 -52.84 -23.49
CA PRO A 142 -62.18 -53.57 -22.97
C PRO A 142 -61.10 -53.90 -24.01
N GLY A 143 -59.92 -54.28 -23.51
CA GLY A 143 -59.02 -55.19 -24.22
C GLY A 143 -57.94 -54.56 -25.12
N THR A 144 -56.72 -54.43 -24.58
CA THR A 144 -55.45 -54.67 -25.30
C THR A 144 -54.33 -54.67 -24.26
N LYS A 145 -53.74 -55.85 -23.99
CA LYS A 145 -52.72 -56.02 -22.94
C LYS A 145 -51.27 -55.91 -23.46
N GLY A 146 -51.04 -56.06 -24.76
CA GLY A 146 -49.71 -56.04 -25.38
C GLY A 146 -49.08 -54.64 -25.47
N TYR A 147 -49.77 -53.68 -26.10
CA TYR A 147 -49.21 -52.33 -26.31
C TYR A 147 -49.06 -51.50 -25.02
N ARG A 148 -49.85 -51.80 -23.97
CA ARG A 148 -49.85 -51.04 -22.72
C ARG A 148 -48.54 -51.20 -21.93
N GLY A 149 -47.86 -52.35 -22.04
CA GLY A 149 -46.60 -52.63 -21.35
C GLY A 149 -45.49 -51.67 -21.76
N LYS A 150 -45.20 -51.56 -23.07
CA LYS A 150 -44.11 -50.71 -23.59
C LYS A 150 -44.29 -49.23 -23.25
N GLY A 151 -45.52 -48.72 -23.22
CA GLY A 151 -45.82 -47.36 -22.78
C GLY A 151 -45.56 -47.14 -21.28
N LEU A 152 -45.87 -48.14 -20.45
CA LEU A 152 -45.63 -48.10 -19.01
C LEU A 152 -44.13 -48.22 -18.67
N GLU A 153 -43.40 -49.08 -19.38
CA GLU A 153 -41.92 -49.18 -19.34
C GLU A 153 -41.27 -47.83 -19.68
N THR A 154 -41.69 -47.21 -20.80
CA THR A 154 -41.18 -45.90 -21.25
C THR A 154 -41.48 -44.80 -20.23
N ALA A 155 -42.66 -44.83 -19.60
CA ALA A 155 -43.00 -43.90 -18.53
C ALA A 155 -42.16 -44.13 -17.26
N MET A 156 -41.87 -45.38 -16.89
CA MET A 156 -41.00 -45.70 -15.76
C MET A 156 -39.56 -45.23 -15.97
N ASP A 157 -39.01 -45.36 -17.18
CA ASP A 157 -37.70 -44.80 -17.50
C ASP A 157 -37.70 -43.26 -17.52
N GLN A 158 -38.76 -42.62 -18.01
CA GLN A 158 -38.92 -41.16 -17.90
C GLN A 158 -39.02 -40.70 -16.44
N TYR A 159 -39.73 -41.42 -15.57
CA TYR A 159 -39.72 -41.13 -14.13
C TYR A 159 -38.35 -41.36 -13.50
N ARG A 160 -37.61 -42.38 -13.93
CA ARG A 160 -36.23 -42.63 -13.48
C ARG A 160 -35.29 -41.49 -13.85
N THR A 161 -35.32 -40.98 -15.09
CA THR A 161 -34.49 -39.83 -15.48
C THR A 161 -34.90 -38.56 -14.73
N LEU A 162 -36.20 -38.25 -14.66
CA LEU A 162 -36.73 -37.09 -13.92
C LEU A 162 -36.37 -37.12 -12.43
N ILE A 163 -36.31 -38.30 -11.79
CA ILE A 163 -35.84 -38.43 -10.41
C ILE A 163 -34.33 -38.12 -10.31
N THR A 164 -33.50 -38.64 -11.21
CA THR A 164 -32.06 -38.33 -11.21
C THR A 164 -31.76 -36.87 -11.53
N GLU A 165 -32.53 -36.24 -12.43
CA GLU A 165 -32.45 -34.81 -12.73
C GLU A 165 -32.88 -33.96 -11.52
N LEU A 166 -33.96 -34.34 -10.84
CA LEU A 166 -34.43 -33.69 -9.62
C LEU A 166 -33.41 -33.80 -8.47
N ASP A 167 -32.75 -34.95 -8.31
CA ASP A 167 -31.73 -35.14 -7.28
C ASP A 167 -30.42 -34.41 -7.61
N ALA A 168 -30.03 -34.32 -8.89
CA ALA A 168 -28.95 -33.44 -9.33
C ALA A 168 -29.26 -31.96 -9.01
N ALA A 169 -30.46 -31.49 -9.38
CA ALA A 169 -30.91 -30.12 -9.10
C ALA A 169 -30.99 -29.81 -7.59
N LYS A 170 -31.31 -30.79 -6.73
CA LYS A 170 -31.20 -30.64 -5.26
C LYS A 170 -29.76 -30.45 -4.81
N GLN A 171 -28.81 -31.21 -5.35
CA GLN A 171 -27.39 -31.07 -4.99
C GLN A 171 -26.81 -29.72 -5.46
N GLU A 172 -27.17 -29.28 -6.67
CA GLU A 172 -26.82 -27.93 -7.15
C GLU A 172 -27.43 -26.82 -6.27
N LEU A 173 -28.69 -26.96 -5.85
CA LEU A 173 -29.34 -26.04 -4.92
C LEU A 173 -28.65 -25.99 -3.56
N LEU A 174 -28.21 -27.14 -3.03
CA LEU A 174 -27.47 -27.23 -1.76
C LEU A 174 -26.10 -26.56 -1.88
N LYS A 175 -25.35 -26.84 -2.96
CA LYS A 175 -24.07 -26.21 -3.23
C LYS A 175 -24.22 -24.69 -3.40
N ALA A 176 -25.18 -24.23 -4.20
CA ALA A 176 -25.44 -22.80 -4.40
C ALA A 176 -25.83 -22.07 -3.11
N ARG A 177 -26.46 -22.76 -2.14
CA ARG A 177 -26.69 -22.21 -0.79
C ARG A 177 -25.40 -22.10 0.02
N GLN A 178 -24.54 -23.13 0.01
CA GLN A 178 -23.23 -23.10 0.66
C GLN A 178 -22.33 -21.99 0.09
N ASP A 179 -22.28 -21.86 -1.24
CA ASP A 179 -21.53 -20.80 -1.94
C ASP A 179 -22.08 -19.40 -1.61
N ARG A 180 -23.42 -19.25 -1.50
CA ARG A 180 -24.08 -18.01 -1.03
C ARG A 180 -23.71 -17.67 0.41
N ASP A 181 -23.69 -18.65 1.29
CA ASP A 181 -23.48 -18.44 2.73
C ASP A 181 -22.01 -18.10 2.99
N ALA A 182 -21.07 -18.81 2.36
CA ALA A 182 -19.64 -18.47 2.38
C ALA A 182 -19.36 -17.08 1.78
N THR A 183 -20.02 -16.69 0.67
CA THR A 183 -19.86 -15.33 0.11
C THR A 183 -20.54 -14.25 0.95
N LEU A 184 -21.49 -14.59 1.83
CA LEU A 184 -22.07 -13.69 2.82
C LEU A 184 -21.08 -13.48 3.99
N GLU A 185 -20.49 -14.54 4.53
CA GLU A 185 -19.43 -14.46 5.55
C GLU A 185 -18.23 -13.62 5.08
N VAL A 186 -17.74 -13.86 3.85
CA VAL A 186 -16.66 -13.05 3.24
C VAL A 186 -17.05 -11.58 3.12
N LYS A 187 -18.31 -11.27 2.78
CA LYS A 187 -18.82 -9.88 2.74
C LYS A 187 -18.88 -9.25 4.14
N MET A 188 -19.32 -9.98 5.16
CA MET A 188 -19.30 -9.49 6.55
C MET A 188 -17.87 -9.18 7.00
N ALA A 189 -16.94 -10.12 6.79
CA ALA A 189 -15.52 -9.92 7.11
C ALA A 189 -14.84 -8.81 6.27
N ALA A 190 -15.39 -8.44 5.11
CA ALA A 190 -14.95 -7.27 4.36
C ALA A 190 -15.52 -5.97 4.95
N PHE A 191 -16.81 -5.95 5.34
CA PHE A 191 -17.42 -4.80 6.01
C PHE A 191 -16.78 -4.49 7.35
N ASP A 192 -16.41 -5.49 8.15
CA ASP A 192 -15.80 -5.25 9.46
C ASP A 192 -14.36 -4.72 9.33
N ARG A 193 -13.55 -5.27 8.41
CA ARG A 193 -12.25 -4.67 8.05
C ARG A 193 -12.38 -3.24 7.50
N ALA A 194 -13.44 -2.93 6.76
CA ALA A 194 -13.68 -1.57 6.27
C ALA A 194 -13.97 -0.59 7.42
N LYS A 195 -14.74 -1.00 8.44
CA LYS A 195 -14.96 -0.21 9.67
C LYS A 195 -13.67 -0.03 10.47
N GLU A 196 -12.86 -1.08 10.61
CA GLU A 196 -11.56 -1.01 11.28
C GLU A 196 -10.62 -0.01 10.57
N ALA A 197 -10.58 -0.04 9.24
CA ALA A 197 -9.83 0.92 8.44
C ALA A 197 -10.36 2.35 8.58
N GLU A 198 -11.68 2.56 8.56
CA GLU A 198 -12.31 3.88 8.78
C GLU A 198 -11.95 4.46 10.16
N LEU A 199 -12.04 3.63 11.21
CA LEU A 199 -11.67 4.01 12.57
C LEU A 199 -10.17 4.33 12.68
N ALA A 200 -9.30 3.55 12.02
CA ALA A 200 -7.87 3.82 11.97
C ALA A 200 -7.54 5.13 11.23
N VAL A 201 -8.22 5.42 10.11
CA VAL A 201 -8.12 6.69 9.37
C VAL A 201 -8.56 7.85 10.25
N LYS A 202 -9.70 7.75 10.94
CA LYS A 202 -10.21 8.78 11.85
C LYS A 202 -9.23 9.08 13.00
N VAL A 203 -8.73 8.04 13.66
CA VAL A 203 -7.72 8.17 14.74
C VAL A 203 -6.43 8.81 14.22
N ASN A 204 -6.01 8.50 13.00
CA ASN A 204 -4.82 9.10 12.40
C ASN A 204 -5.06 10.55 11.93
N MET A 205 -6.27 10.90 11.49
CA MET A 205 -6.68 12.28 11.21
C MET A 205 -6.65 13.14 12.48
N GLU A 206 -7.14 12.62 13.61
CA GLU A 206 -7.05 13.30 14.91
C GLU A 206 -5.60 13.50 15.39
N LYS A 207 -4.71 12.50 15.19
CA LYS A 207 -3.27 12.64 15.47
C LYS A 207 -2.62 13.69 14.57
N ALA A 208 -2.92 13.69 13.27
CA ALA A 208 -2.40 14.68 12.32
C ALA A 208 -2.86 16.10 12.67
N GLY A 209 -4.11 16.27 13.11
CA GLY A 209 -4.63 17.54 13.63
C GLY A 209 -3.85 18.05 14.86
N LYS A 210 -3.58 17.17 15.83
CA LYS A 210 -2.77 17.49 17.02
C LYS A 210 -1.35 17.92 16.66
N LEU A 211 -0.66 17.13 15.83
CA LEU A 211 0.68 17.44 15.33
C LEU A 211 0.72 18.77 14.54
N SER A 212 -0.31 19.07 13.73
CA SER A 212 -0.42 20.35 13.02
C SER A 212 -0.55 21.54 13.98
N GLY A 213 -1.30 21.35 15.08
CA GLY A 213 -1.39 22.33 16.17
C GLY A 213 -0.04 22.55 16.87
N GLU A 214 0.65 21.48 17.25
CA GLU A 214 1.97 21.51 17.87
C GLU A 214 3.02 22.21 16.96
N ILE A 215 3.05 21.85 15.67
CA ILE A 215 3.91 22.49 14.66
C ILE A 215 3.61 24.00 14.55
N SER A 216 2.34 24.39 14.66
CA SER A 216 1.93 25.80 14.61
C SER A 216 2.38 26.57 15.85
N ALA A 217 2.21 26.00 17.05
CA ALA A 217 2.70 26.59 18.30
C ALA A 217 4.24 26.69 18.33
N VAL A 218 4.94 25.69 17.81
CA VAL A 218 6.41 25.74 17.67
C VAL A 218 6.84 26.83 16.70
N LYS A 219 6.17 26.99 15.54
CA LYS A 219 6.43 28.11 14.61
C LYS A 219 6.20 29.48 15.26
N GLU A 220 5.13 29.64 16.05
CA GLU A 220 4.86 30.87 16.79
C GLU A 220 5.94 31.15 17.85
N SER A 221 6.38 30.13 18.59
CA SER A 221 7.46 30.28 19.57
C SER A 221 8.80 30.67 18.92
N ILE A 222 9.12 30.09 17.75
CA ILE A 222 10.31 30.47 16.96
C ILE A 222 10.21 31.92 16.48
N ALA A 223 9.01 32.39 16.08
CA ALA A 223 8.81 33.78 15.71
C ALA A 223 9.03 34.74 16.90
N LYS A 224 8.49 34.40 18.08
CA LYS A 224 8.70 35.16 19.33
C LYS A 224 10.18 35.20 19.73
N VAL A 225 10.89 34.08 19.66
CA VAL A 225 12.34 34.01 19.96
C VAL A 225 13.17 34.83 18.96
N LYS A 226 12.82 34.82 17.67
CA LYS A 226 13.47 35.68 16.66
C LYS A 226 13.27 37.16 16.95
N LEU A 227 12.05 37.59 17.29
CA LEU A 227 11.77 38.98 17.66
C LEU A 227 12.53 39.39 18.94
N ALA A 228 12.55 38.53 19.96
CA ALA A 228 13.33 38.78 21.18
C ALA A 228 14.84 38.87 20.90
N SER A 229 15.38 38.00 20.04
CA SER A 229 16.80 38.05 19.63
C SER A 229 17.15 39.33 18.88
N LEU A 230 16.27 39.82 17.99
CA LEU A 230 16.46 41.10 17.28
C LEU A 230 16.43 42.29 18.24
N HIS A 231 15.50 42.27 19.22
CA HIS A 231 15.44 43.31 20.25
C HIS A 231 16.70 43.31 21.14
N VAL A 232 17.18 42.14 21.58
CA VAL A 232 18.43 42.03 22.34
C VAL A 232 19.63 42.54 21.54
N GLN A 233 19.72 42.24 20.25
CA GLN A 233 20.76 42.79 19.37
C GLN A 233 20.66 44.31 19.23
N GLN A 234 19.45 44.87 19.16
CA GLN A 234 19.23 46.32 19.11
C GLN A 234 19.65 47.02 20.40
N GLU A 235 19.26 46.51 21.58
CA GLU A 235 19.68 47.09 22.86
C GLU A 235 21.19 46.91 23.09
N GLN A 236 21.77 45.78 22.66
CA GLN A 236 23.21 45.57 22.69
C GLN A 236 23.94 46.63 21.83
N ALA A 237 23.45 46.93 20.63
CA ALA A 237 24.01 47.99 19.79
C ALA A 237 23.93 49.39 20.44
N LYS A 238 22.81 49.74 21.10
CA LYS A 238 22.71 50.99 21.87
C LYS A 238 23.73 51.06 22.99
N THR A 239 23.82 50.03 23.84
CA THR A 239 24.76 50.04 24.98
C THR A 239 26.23 50.06 24.55
N PHE A 240 26.58 49.59 23.34
CA PHE A 240 27.91 49.81 22.76
C PHE A 240 28.12 51.27 22.34
N ALA A 241 27.17 51.90 21.65
CA ALA A 241 27.25 53.32 21.27
C ALA A 241 27.33 54.27 22.50
N GLU A 242 26.60 53.94 23.56
CA GLU A 242 26.70 54.63 24.86
C GLU A 242 28.09 54.47 25.50
N LYS A 243 28.64 53.25 25.51
CA LYS A 243 29.99 52.98 26.04
C LYS A 243 31.08 53.70 25.23
N ASP A 244 30.99 53.72 23.90
CA ASP A 244 31.98 54.41 23.07
C ASP A 244 31.88 55.94 23.19
N SER A 245 30.68 56.53 23.32
CA SER A 245 30.55 57.97 23.57
C SER A 245 31.07 58.37 24.96
N LEU A 246 30.79 57.56 25.99
CA LEU A 246 31.35 57.74 27.34
C LEU A 246 32.89 57.61 27.34
N ARG A 247 33.44 56.65 26.60
CA ARG A 247 34.88 56.45 26.41
C ARG A 247 35.54 57.62 25.68
N GLN A 248 34.88 58.18 24.67
CA GLN A 248 35.35 59.38 23.98
C GLN A 248 35.35 60.60 24.92
N PHE A 249 34.31 60.79 25.73
CA PHE A 249 34.23 61.85 26.73
C PHE A 249 35.38 61.76 27.76
N TYR A 250 35.61 60.58 28.35
CA TYR A 250 36.72 60.40 29.30
C TYR A 250 38.09 60.58 28.65
N LYS A 251 38.28 60.13 27.40
CA LYS A 251 39.52 60.40 26.65
C LYS A 251 39.75 61.90 26.46
N ALA A 252 38.72 62.64 26.05
CA ALA A 252 38.80 64.09 25.88
C ALA A 252 39.11 64.82 27.20
N LYS A 253 38.53 64.38 28.32
CA LYS A 253 38.82 64.94 29.66
C LYS A 253 40.25 64.65 30.13
N LEU A 254 40.79 63.47 29.83
CA LEU A 254 42.20 63.13 30.10
C LEU A 254 43.16 63.97 29.24
N GLU A 255 42.83 64.20 27.97
CA GLU A 255 43.64 65.03 27.07
C GLU A 255 43.59 66.52 27.49
N GLU A 256 42.44 66.99 27.96
CA GLU A 256 42.25 68.33 28.51
C GLU A 256 43.03 68.55 29.82
N SER A 257 43.04 67.57 30.74
CA SER A 257 43.84 67.66 31.98
C SER A 257 45.35 67.54 31.71
N ALA A 258 45.77 66.71 30.76
CA ALA A 258 47.16 66.66 30.31
C ALA A 258 47.64 68.00 29.72
N LYS A 259 46.78 68.68 28.94
CA LYS A 259 47.06 70.03 28.42
C LYS A 259 47.16 71.07 29.54
N ARG A 260 46.28 71.02 30.57
CA ARG A 260 46.38 71.89 31.77
C ARG A 260 47.68 71.65 32.53
N LEU A 261 48.07 70.39 32.74
CA LEU A 261 49.31 70.03 33.43
C LEU A 261 50.54 70.56 32.66
N HIS A 262 50.54 70.44 31.33
CA HIS A 262 51.61 70.99 30.49
C HIS A 262 51.65 72.53 30.51
N ALA A 263 50.49 73.21 30.57
CA ALA A 263 50.44 74.66 30.74
C ALA A 263 51.03 75.09 32.09
N LEU A 264 50.56 74.50 33.19
CA LEU A 264 51.05 74.79 34.54
C LEU A 264 52.55 74.50 34.71
N LYS A 265 53.06 73.46 34.03
CA LYS A 265 54.50 73.15 33.99
C LYS A 265 55.31 74.21 33.23
N ASN A 266 54.72 74.89 32.26
CA ASN A 266 55.37 75.97 31.50
C ASN A 266 55.22 77.34 32.20
N GLU A 267 54.24 77.51 33.08
CA GLU A 267 54.07 78.70 33.94
C GLU A 267 54.98 78.68 35.19
N PHE A 268 55.74 77.59 35.39
CA PHE A 268 56.59 77.40 36.57
C PHE A 268 57.94 78.13 36.44
N ASP A 269 57.98 79.40 36.87
CA ASP A 269 59.17 80.25 36.77
C ASP A 269 60.28 79.83 37.76
N LEU A 270 61.19 79.01 37.24
CA LEU A 270 62.36 78.44 37.93
C LEU A 270 63.40 79.47 38.40
N GLU A 271 63.33 80.72 37.94
CA GLU A 271 64.28 81.77 38.32
C GLU A 271 63.77 82.56 39.53
N LEU A 272 62.45 82.74 39.65
CA LEU A 272 61.80 83.35 40.81
C LEU A 272 62.01 82.53 42.09
N THR A 273 61.92 81.19 42.01
CA THR A 273 62.06 80.31 43.18
C THR A 273 63.44 80.44 43.84
N LYS A 274 64.50 80.48 43.03
CA LYS A 274 65.89 80.65 43.49
C LYS A 274 66.16 82.05 44.05
N ASN A 275 65.47 83.07 43.54
CA ASN A 275 65.57 84.44 44.05
C ASN A 275 64.93 84.57 45.45
N LEU A 276 63.85 83.83 45.71
CA LEU A 276 63.21 83.73 47.03
C LEU A 276 64.08 82.92 48.01
N GLU A 277 64.68 81.82 47.56
CA GLU A 277 65.62 80.99 48.33
C GLU A 277 66.85 81.80 48.79
N ALA A 278 67.43 82.63 47.89
CA ALA A 278 68.52 83.54 48.24
C ALA A 278 68.11 84.60 49.29
N LYS A 279 66.91 85.17 49.18
CA LYS A 279 66.37 86.15 50.16
C LYS A 279 66.06 85.53 51.52
N LEU A 280 65.63 84.26 51.55
CA LEU A 280 65.46 83.51 52.79
C LEU A 280 66.79 83.38 53.55
N SER A 281 67.89 83.16 52.83
CA SER A 281 69.25 83.15 53.41
C SER A 281 69.72 84.53 53.89
N GLU A 282 69.12 85.64 53.43
CA GLU A 282 69.42 86.99 53.88
C GLU A 282 68.65 87.33 55.17
N THR A 283 67.35 86.99 55.23
CA THR A 283 66.52 87.22 56.42
C THR A 283 66.94 86.38 57.62
N ILE A 284 67.41 85.14 57.42
CA ILE A 284 67.96 84.29 58.50
C ILE A 284 69.10 84.98 59.27
N ASN A 285 69.96 85.74 58.57
CA ASN A 285 71.04 86.48 59.22
C ASN A 285 70.54 87.69 60.02
N GLN A 286 69.44 88.32 59.60
CA GLN A 286 68.79 89.40 60.35
C GLN A 286 68.06 88.88 61.60
N THR A 287 67.58 87.63 61.57
CA THR A 287 66.96 86.98 62.74
C THR A 287 67.93 86.82 63.91
N ALA A 288 69.24 86.74 63.67
CA ALA A 288 70.26 86.62 64.71
C ALA A 288 70.50 87.93 65.49
N ASP A 289 70.23 89.09 64.88
CA ASP A 289 70.78 90.38 65.31
C ASP A 289 70.01 91.02 66.48
N LEU A 290 68.74 90.65 66.67
CA LEU A 290 67.89 91.26 67.69
C LEU A 290 67.05 90.26 68.48
N GLN A 291 67.44 90.03 69.73
CA GLN A 291 66.51 90.12 70.85
C GLN A 291 65.85 91.52 70.87
N ARG A 292 64.60 91.83 70.47
CA ARG A 292 63.48 91.25 69.68
C ARG A 292 63.04 89.78 69.81
N GLN A 293 63.90 88.78 69.60
CA GLN A 293 63.85 87.34 70.03
C GLN A 293 63.46 87.10 71.53
N MET A 294 62.50 87.83 72.08
CA MET A 294 61.87 87.65 73.38
C MET A 294 60.36 87.95 73.27
N GLU A 295 59.98 89.00 72.55
CA GLU A 295 58.63 89.15 72.01
C GLU A 295 58.48 88.29 70.75
N ASP A 296 59.46 88.34 69.84
CA ASP A 296 59.58 87.41 68.73
C ASP A 296 59.88 85.97 69.18
N ALA A 297 60.36 85.73 70.41
CA ALA A 297 60.40 84.34 70.94
C ALA A 297 59.00 83.84 71.28
N ARG A 298 58.11 84.69 71.81
CA ARG A 298 56.70 84.32 72.05
C ARG A 298 55.86 84.34 70.78
N ALA A 299 56.17 85.24 69.84
CA ALA A 299 55.53 85.26 68.53
C ALA A 299 56.07 84.13 67.64
N SER A 300 57.34 83.73 67.73
CA SER A 300 57.88 82.56 67.02
C SER A 300 57.53 81.23 67.70
N ASP A 301 57.42 81.16 69.03
CA ASP A 301 56.75 80.02 69.68
C ASP A 301 55.31 79.93 69.20
N LEU A 302 54.58 81.05 69.09
CA LEU A 302 53.17 81.05 68.63
C LEU A 302 53.03 80.79 67.12
N GLU A 303 53.90 81.34 66.27
CA GLU A 303 53.90 81.15 64.81
C GLU A 303 54.49 79.80 64.41
N SER A 304 55.48 79.27 65.13
CA SER A 304 55.92 77.88 64.94
C SER A 304 54.93 76.90 65.53
N MET A 305 54.26 77.19 66.65
CA MET A 305 53.10 76.42 67.09
C MET A 305 51.97 76.50 66.06
N GLN A 306 51.67 77.67 65.46
CA GLN A 306 50.64 77.80 64.42
C GLN A 306 51.03 77.12 63.12
N ALA A 307 52.30 77.18 62.71
CA ALA A 307 52.82 76.47 61.55
C ALA A 307 52.79 74.95 61.78
N VAL A 308 53.25 74.48 62.94
CA VAL A 308 53.18 73.06 63.34
C VAL A 308 51.73 72.59 63.50
N THR A 309 50.80 73.41 64.00
CA THR A 309 49.36 73.05 63.98
C THR A 309 48.78 73.09 62.58
N SER A 310 49.25 73.97 61.69
CA SER A 310 48.79 74.03 60.29
C SER A 310 49.34 72.86 59.46
N GLU A 311 50.59 72.43 59.71
CA GLU A 311 51.15 71.20 59.17
C GLU A 311 50.50 69.97 59.79
N LEU A 312 50.19 69.98 61.09
CA LEU A 312 49.47 68.88 61.77
C LEU A 312 48.02 68.77 61.30
N ASP A 313 47.32 69.87 61.07
CA ASP A 313 45.97 69.89 60.50
C ASP A 313 45.99 69.58 59.00
N GLY A 314 47.04 69.99 58.27
CA GLY A 314 47.30 69.58 56.89
C GLY A 314 47.61 68.08 56.78
N ALA A 315 48.37 67.52 57.73
CA ALA A 315 48.69 66.11 57.84
C ALA A 315 47.48 65.30 58.30
N ASN A 316 46.72 65.75 59.30
CA ASN A 316 45.45 65.16 59.73
C ASN A 316 44.42 65.19 58.59
N GLY A 317 44.29 66.30 57.87
CA GLY A 317 43.42 66.42 56.70
C GLY A 317 43.87 65.59 55.50
N SER A 318 45.15 65.22 55.42
CA SER A 318 45.68 64.28 54.43
C SER A 318 45.50 62.83 54.87
N LEU A 319 45.70 62.54 56.16
CA LEU A 319 45.46 61.24 56.77
C LEU A 319 43.97 60.89 56.74
N GLN A 320 43.08 61.85 56.99
CA GLN A 320 41.63 61.65 56.87
C GLN A 320 41.24 61.31 55.43
N LYS A 321 41.80 61.98 54.42
CA LYS A 321 41.59 61.59 53.00
C LYS A 321 42.08 60.18 52.73
N VAL A 322 43.23 59.77 53.27
CA VAL A 322 43.73 58.40 53.15
C VAL A 322 42.81 57.39 53.84
N VAL A 323 42.21 57.72 54.99
CA VAL A 323 41.20 56.88 55.69
C VAL A 323 39.88 56.82 54.90
N ASP A 324 39.44 57.93 54.33
CA ASP A 324 38.25 58.00 53.48
C ASP A 324 38.45 57.16 52.21
N GLU A 325 39.62 57.27 51.56
CA GLU A 325 40.04 56.43 50.43
C GLU A 325 40.18 54.95 50.80
N GLU A 326 40.75 54.62 51.96
CA GLU A 326 40.81 53.25 52.49
C GLU A 326 39.40 52.67 52.68
N SER A 327 38.47 53.46 53.24
CA SER A 327 37.08 53.04 53.45
C SER A 327 36.35 52.80 52.12
N SER A 328 36.59 53.67 51.13
CA SER A 328 36.05 53.58 49.77
C SER A 328 36.59 52.33 49.05
N LEU A 329 37.90 52.13 49.07
CA LEU A 329 38.57 50.96 48.50
C LEU A 329 38.13 49.66 49.17
N ARG A 330 37.96 49.64 50.50
CA ARG A 330 37.43 48.49 51.24
C ARG A 330 35.99 48.17 50.81
N SER A 331 35.12 49.18 50.69
CA SER A 331 33.74 48.99 50.20
C SER A 331 33.69 48.45 48.75
N LEU A 332 34.60 48.91 47.89
CA LEU A 332 34.74 48.42 46.52
C LEU A 332 35.22 46.97 46.48
N VAL A 333 36.24 46.63 47.28
CA VAL A 333 36.76 45.26 47.43
C VAL A 333 35.66 44.31 47.92
N ASP A 334 34.85 44.71 48.90
CA ASP A 334 33.75 43.87 49.40
C ASP A 334 32.61 43.76 48.39
N SER A 335 32.30 44.82 47.64
CA SER A 335 31.40 44.75 46.47
C SER A 335 31.90 43.78 45.40
N LEU A 336 33.22 43.75 45.14
CA LEU A 336 33.84 42.84 44.18
C LEU A 336 33.87 41.39 44.67
N LYS A 337 34.08 41.13 45.97
CA LYS A 337 33.94 39.79 46.57
C LYS A 337 32.52 39.24 46.37
N VAL A 338 31.49 40.03 46.68
CA VAL A 338 30.08 39.61 46.51
C VAL A 338 29.77 39.32 45.05
N LYS A 339 30.25 40.16 44.11
CA LYS A 339 30.13 39.91 42.67
C LYS A 339 30.85 38.63 42.23
N LEU A 340 32.05 38.36 42.75
CA LEU A 340 32.82 37.15 42.43
C LEU A 340 32.10 35.87 42.90
N GLU A 341 31.58 35.84 44.12
CA GLU A 341 30.81 34.68 44.61
C GLU A 341 29.49 34.49 43.84
N ASN A 342 28.82 35.57 43.45
CA ASN A 342 27.64 35.47 42.59
C ASN A 342 27.99 34.90 41.20
N VAL A 343 29.08 35.36 40.56
CA VAL A 343 29.55 34.82 39.27
C VAL A 343 29.97 33.36 39.38
N LYS A 344 30.62 32.94 40.48
CA LYS A 344 30.93 31.53 40.76
C LYS A 344 29.66 30.68 40.84
N LYS A 345 28.62 31.17 41.54
CA LYS A 345 27.32 30.52 41.64
C LYS A 345 26.66 30.39 40.27
N GLU A 346 26.54 31.49 39.53
CA GLU A 346 25.98 31.52 38.18
C GLU A 346 26.70 30.53 37.24
N HIS A 347 28.04 30.52 37.24
CA HIS A 347 28.83 29.55 36.49
C HIS A 347 28.52 28.10 36.88
N SER A 348 28.35 27.80 38.17
CA SER A 348 28.00 26.45 38.63
C SER A 348 26.60 26.02 38.16
N GLU A 349 25.61 26.90 38.22
CA GLU A 349 24.26 26.59 37.71
C GLU A 349 24.21 26.54 36.17
N LEU A 350 25.08 27.27 35.47
CA LEU A 350 25.17 27.24 34.01
C LEU A 350 25.77 25.90 33.56
N LYS A 351 26.85 25.45 34.21
CA LYS A 351 27.46 24.13 33.98
C LYS A 351 26.50 22.97 34.29
N GLU A 352 25.64 23.12 35.29
CA GLU A 352 24.58 22.13 35.58
C GLU A 352 23.51 22.10 34.47
N ARG A 353 23.10 23.28 33.96
CA ARG A 353 22.18 23.38 32.82
C ARG A 353 22.80 22.81 31.53
N GLU A 354 24.07 23.04 31.29
CA GLU A 354 24.85 22.51 30.17
C GLU A 354 24.88 20.98 30.15
N ALA A 355 25.26 20.34 31.27
CA ALA A 355 25.24 18.88 31.38
C ALA A 355 23.83 18.28 31.17
N LYS A 356 22.78 19.01 31.61
CA LYS A 356 21.38 18.62 31.37
C LYS A 356 20.98 18.75 29.90
N THR A 357 21.37 19.83 29.20
CA THR A 357 21.05 20.01 27.78
C THR A 357 21.87 19.07 26.88
N GLU A 358 23.13 18.78 27.22
CA GLU A 358 23.95 17.77 26.55
C GLU A 358 23.34 16.37 26.67
N SER A 359 22.91 15.97 27.87
CA SER A 359 22.21 14.70 28.11
C SER A 359 20.92 14.58 27.27
N ILE A 360 20.13 15.66 27.19
CA ILE A 360 18.93 15.72 26.34
C ILE A 360 19.31 15.63 24.85
N ALA A 361 20.34 16.35 24.39
CA ALA A 361 20.82 16.29 23.01
C ALA A 361 21.32 14.89 22.62
N GLY A 362 22.06 14.22 23.51
CA GLY A 362 22.48 12.83 23.33
C GLY A 362 21.30 11.87 23.24
N ASN A 363 20.28 12.03 24.10
CA ASN A 363 19.05 11.24 24.06
C ASN A 363 18.29 11.42 22.72
N LEU A 364 18.19 12.67 22.24
CA LEU A 364 17.58 12.99 20.94
C LEU A 364 18.40 12.43 19.77
N HIS A 365 19.73 12.48 19.82
CA HIS A 365 20.60 11.90 18.80
C HIS A 365 20.48 10.37 18.72
N VAL A 366 20.38 9.68 19.86
CA VAL A 366 20.12 8.23 19.91
C VAL A 366 18.74 7.89 19.34
N LYS A 367 17.71 8.67 19.67
CA LYS A 367 16.36 8.52 19.08
C LYS A 367 16.36 8.73 17.57
N LEU A 368 17.03 9.78 17.08
CA LEU A 368 17.14 10.10 15.66
C LEU A 368 17.93 9.05 14.87
N ARG A 369 18.99 8.47 15.45
CA ARG A 369 19.68 7.31 14.85
C ARG A 369 18.78 6.08 14.80
N ARG A 370 18.02 5.80 15.87
CA ARG A 370 17.08 4.67 15.89
C ARG A 370 16.00 4.82 14.82
N SER A 371 15.30 5.96 14.76
CA SER A 371 14.25 6.20 13.76
C SER A 371 14.79 6.22 12.34
N LYS A 372 16.05 6.61 12.12
CA LYS A 372 16.73 6.45 10.83
C LYS A 372 16.91 4.98 10.45
N TYR A 373 17.41 4.13 11.34
CA TYR A 373 17.56 2.69 11.05
C TYR A 373 16.21 1.99 10.86
N GLU A 374 15.19 2.36 11.64
CA GLU A 374 13.82 1.87 11.46
C GLU A 374 13.28 2.27 10.08
N LEU A 375 13.46 3.52 9.65
CA LEU A 375 13.08 3.99 8.31
C LEU A 375 13.86 3.30 7.18
N GLU A 376 15.17 3.11 7.32
CA GLU A 376 15.99 2.37 6.34
C GLU A 376 15.55 0.90 6.23
N SER A 377 15.11 0.28 7.33
CA SER A 377 14.51 -1.06 7.32
C SER A 377 13.15 -1.08 6.61
N PHE A 378 12.27 -0.10 6.88
CA PHE A 378 10.97 -0.01 6.20
C PHE A 378 11.11 0.23 4.69
N ILE A 379 12.04 1.09 4.25
CA ILE A 379 12.32 1.33 2.83
C ILE A 379 12.85 0.04 2.16
N ALA A 380 13.70 -0.73 2.84
CA ALA A 380 14.17 -2.01 2.31
C ALA A 380 13.01 -3.02 2.14
N GLU A 381 12.10 -3.11 3.11
CA GLU A 381 10.92 -3.97 3.03
C GLU A 381 9.89 -3.51 1.99
N GLU A 382 9.64 -2.19 1.89
CA GLU A 382 8.83 -1.56 0.84
C GLU A 382 9.38 -1.85 -0.56
N SER A 383 10.69 -1.72 -0.76
CA SER A 383 11.32 -1.99 -2.06
C SER A 383 11.10 -3.44 -2.52
N LYS A 384 11.05 -4.38 -1.57
CA LYS A 384 10.79 -5.80 -1.82
C LYS A 384 9.31 -6.07 -2.10
N THR A 385 8.39 -5.51 -1.33
CA THR A 385 6.95 -5.69 -1.56
C THR A 385 6.49 -5.00 -2.85
N ARG A 386 7.08 -3.85 -3.19
CA ARG A 386 6.92 -3.18 -4.48
C ARG A 386 7.42 -4.04 -5.64
N GLY A 387 8.60 -4.66 -5.53
CA GLY A 387 9.10 -5.58 -6.55
C GLY A 387 8.12 -6.72 -6.84
N ASN A 388 7.63 -7.40 -5.79
CA ASN A 388 6.60 -8.43 -5.92
C ASN A 388 5.29 -7.91 -6.57
N TYR A 389 4.93 -6.64 -6.32
CA TYR A 389 3.74 -6.00 -6.89
C TYR A 389 3.92 -5.64 -8.37
N GLU A 390 5.11 -5.21 -8.78
CA GLU A 390 5.47 -4.95 -10.18
C GLU A 390 5.57 -6.26 -10.99
N GLU A 391 6.08 -7.34 -10.38
CA GLU A 391 5.97 -8.70 -10.94
C GLU A 391 4.50 -9.12 -11.11
N MET A 392 3.66 -8.92 -10.09
CA MET A 392 2.23 -9.26 -10.15
C MET A 392 1.49 -8.50 -11.26
N ILE A 393 1.73 -7.19 -11.41
CA ILE A 393 1.20 -6.40 -12.54
C ILE A 393 1.67 -6.99 -13.87
N SER A 394 2.98 -7.26 -14.00
CA SER A 394 3.54 -7.84 -15.24
C SER A 394 2.88 -9.17 -15.62
N THR A 395 2.60 -10.04 -14.63
CA THR A 395 1.86 -11.29 -14.89
C THR A 395 0.39 -11.06 -15.25
N LEU A 396 -0.26 -10.04 -14.69
CA LEU A 396 -1.66 -9.70 -15.01
C LEU A 396 -1.79 -9.11 -16.42
N GLU A 397 -0.83 -8.28 -16.84
CA GLU A 397 -0.74 -7.75 -18.21
C GLU A 397 -0.45 -8.86 -19.22
N GLN A 398 0.44 -9.82 -18.90
CA GLN A 398 0.67 -10.99 -19.73
C GLN A 398 -0.61 -11.84 -19.88
N LEU A 399 -1.32 -12.10 -18.78
CA LEU A 399 -2.57 -12.86 -18.76
C LEU A 399 -3.74 -12.13 -19.45
N SER A 400 -3.70 -10.79 -19.61
CA SER A 400 -4.69 -10.04 -20.38
C SER A 400 -4.43 -10.07 -21.88
N LEU A 401 -3.15 -10.17 -22.29
CA LEU A 401 -2.73 -10.32 -23.70
C LEU A 401 -2.89 -11.75 -24.23
N GLU A 402 -2.78 -12.76 -23.37
CA GLU A 402 -2.94 -14.18 -23.73
C GLU A 402 -4.27 -14.54 -24.41
N PRO A 403 -5.47 -14.11 -23.94
CA PRO A 403 -6.73 -14.36 -24.63
C PRO A 403 -6.82 -13.63 -25.98
N GLU A 404 -6.27 -12.42 -26.13
CA GLU A 404 -6.22 -11.73 -27.43
C GLU A 404 -5.32 -12.48 -28.43
N ASN A 405 -4.19 -13.02 -27.95
CA ASN A 405 -3.31 -13.88 -28.75
C ASN A 405 -4.03 -15.17 -29.17
N ALA A 406 -4.69 -15.86 -28.24
CA ALA A 406 -5.47 -17.05 -28.53
C ALA A 406 -6.62 -16.77 -29.53
N GLN A 407 -7.30 -15.63 -29.41
CA GLN A 407 -8.34 -15.21 -30.34
C GLN A 407 -7.80 -14.91 -31.74
N ARG A 408 -6.62 -14.26 -31.86
CA ARG A 408 -5.95 -14.04 -33.15
C ARG A 408 -5.61 -15.37 -33.83
N VAL A 409 -4.97 -16.30 -33.11
CA VAL A 409 -4.65 -17.64 -33.61
C VAL A 409 -5.92 -18.40 -34.02
N ALA A 410 -6.99 -18.34 -33.22
CA ALA A 410 -8.26 -19.00 -33.55
C ALA A 410 -8.92 -18.44 -34.82
N GLU A 411 -8.93 -17.12 -35.03
CA GLU A 411 -9.44 -16.51 -36.27
C GLU A 411 -8.53 -16.79 -37.49
N GLU A 412 -7.23 -16.97 -37.30
CA GLU A 412 -6.30 -17.40 -38.36
C GLU A 412 -6.51 -18.87 -38.75
N MET A 413 -6.58 -19.78 -37.78
CA MET A 413 -6.95 -21.19 -38.00
C MET A 413 -8.32 -21.31 -38.70
N LYS A 414 -9.28 -20.45 -38.34
CA LYS A 414 -10.62 -20.37 -38.96
C LYS A 414 -10.62 -19.80 -40.38
N LYS A 415 -9.64 -18.97 -40.76
CA LYS A 415 -9.41 -18.56 -42.17
C LYS A 415 -8.84 -19.72 -42.98
N GLU A 416 -7.79 -20.37 -42.47
CA GLU A 416 -7.18 -21.52 -43.14
C GLU A 416 -8.15 -22.72 -43.26
N ALA A 417 -8.94 -23.02 -42.23
CA ALA A 417 -9.98 -24.05 -42.31
C ALA A 417 -11.06 -23.75 -43.37
N LYS A 418 -11.42 -22.47 -43.59
CA LYS A 418 -12.31 -22.07 -44.69
C LYS A 418 -11.66 -22.25 -46.06
N LYS A 419 -10.38 -21.88 -46.19
CA LYS A 419 -9.58 -22.05 -47.41
C LYS A 419 -9.43 -23.53 -47.78
N LEU A 420 -9.01 -24.37 -46.84
CA LEU A 420 -8.94 -25.83 -47.01
C LEU A 420 -10.31 -26.45 -47.36
N LYS A 421 -11.42 -25.95 -46.80
CA LYS A 421 -12.76 -26.41 -47.19
C LYS A 421 -13.12 -26.05 -48.64
N LEU A 422 -12.74 -24.87 -49.12
CA LEU A 422 -12.94 -24.48 -50.53
C LEU A 422 -12.06 -25.29 -51.48
N GLU A 423 -10.83 -25.57 -51.09
CA GLU A 423 -9.88 -26.42 -51.84
C GLU A 423 -10.36 -27.88 -51.92
N ALA A 424 -10.85 -28.43 -50.81
CA ALA A 424 -11.45 -29.77 -50.76
C ALA A 424 -12.73 -29.87 -51.60
N GLU A 425 -13.60 -28.87 -51.58
CA GLU A 425 -14.81 -28.84 -52.42
C GLU A 425 -14.47 -28.67 -53.91
N GLY A 426 -13.48 -27.83 -54.25
CA GLY A 426 -12.94 -27.73 -55.61
C GLY A 426 -12.38 -29.07 -56.10
N SER A 427 -11.68 -29.79 -55.23
CA SER A 427 -11.15 -31.14 -55.50
C SER A 427 -12.27 -32.17 -55.66
N ARG A 428 -13.34 -32.10 -54.85
CA ARG A 428 -14.53 -32.95 -54.97
C ARG A 428 -15.22 -32.76 -56.32
N ILE A 429 -15.39 -31.51 -56.77
CA ILE A 429 -16.00 -31.20 -58.07
C ILE A 429 -15.06 -31.59 -59.23
N ALA A 430 -13.74 -31.54 -59.04
CA ALA A 430 -12.78 -32.08 -60.01
C ALA A 430 -12.91 -33.62 -60.15
N LEU A 431 -12.97 -34.34 -59.03
CA LEU A 431 -13.22 -35.79 -58.99
C LEU A 431 -14.55 -36.15 -59.66
N GLU A 432 -15.64 -35.45 -59.34
CA GLU A 432 -16.98 -35.71 -59.90
C GLU A 432 -17.01 -35.51 -61.44
N ARG A 433 -16.16 -34.64 -62.01
CA ARG A 433 -15.98 -34.55 -63.46
C ARG A 433 -15.16 -35.72 -64.01
N ALA A 434 -14.09 -36.11 -63.32
CA ALA A 434 -13.24 -37.24 -63.73
C ALA A 434 -14.02 -38.57 -63.71
N GLU A 435 -14.88 -38.80 -62.72
CA GLU A 435 -15.77 -39.97 -62.65
C GLU A 435 -16.79 -40.01 -63.80
N LYS A 436 -17.36 -38.85 -64.16
CA LYS A 436 -18.27 -38.74 -65.31
C LYS A 436 -17.54 -39.00 -66.63
N GLN A 437 -16.34 -38.45 -66.80
CA GLN A 437 -15.51 -38.71 -67.98
C GLN A 437 -15.09 -40.19 -68.08
N LEU A 438 -14.70 -40.80 -66.96
CA LEU A 438 -14.37 -42.23 -66.88
C LEU A 438 -15.57 -43.10 -67.25
N ARG A 439 -16.79 -42.74 -66.82
CA ARG A 439 -18.02 -43.45 -67.18
C ARG A 439 -18.29 -43.39 -68.68
N VAL A 440 -18.20 -42.20 -69.30
CA VAL A 440 -18.33 -42.05 -70.76
C VAL A 440 -17.30 -42.90 -71.49
N SER A 441 -16.03 -42.85 -71.07
CA SER A 441 -14.97 -43.67 -71.66
C SER A 441 -15.14 -45.18 -71.43
N LEU A 442 -15.86 -45.60 -70.38
CA LEU A 442 -16.22 -47.00 -70.14
C LEU A 442 -17.41 -47.43 -71.00
N GLU A 443 -18.43 -46.58 -71.17
CA GLU A 443 -19.55 -46.80 -72.10
C GLU A 443 -19.03 -46.88 -73.56
N GLU A 444 -18.05 -46.04 -73.92
CA GLU A 444 -17.31 -46.11 -75.20
C GLU A 444 -16.48 -47.40 -75.34
N ALA A 445 -15.82 -47.85 -74.27
CA ALA A 445 -15.07 -49.11 -74.25
C ALA A 445 -15.99 -50.35 -74.36
N GLU A 446 -17.18 -50.32 -73.75
CA GLU A 446 -18.18 -51.38 -73.90
C GLU A 446 -18.81 -51.35 -75.30
N ALA A 447 -19.13 -50.17 -75.84
CA ALA A 447 -19.65 -50.03 -77.20
C ALA A 447 -18.65 -50.49 -78.27
N THR A 448 -17.36 -50.15 -78.12
CA THR A 448 -16.30 -50.65 -79.02
C THR A 448 -16.07 -52.14 -78.87
N LYS A 449 -16.17 -52.71 -77.67
CA LYS A 449 -16.14 -54.17 -77.44
C LYS A 449 -17.36 -54.89 -78.06
N VAL A 450 -18.55 -54.29 -78.03
CA VAL A 450 -19.74 -54.83 -78.74
C VAL A 450 -19.56 -54.74 -80.26
N ALA A 451 -18.94 -53.68 -80.77
CA ALA A 451 -18.57 -53.59 -82.18
C ALA A 451 -17.49 -54.61 -82.57
N GLU A 452 -16.52 -54.88 -81.68
CA GLU A 452 -15.50 -55.93 -81.84
C GLU A 452 -16.13 -57.32 -81.90
N THR A 453 -16.96 -57.70 -80.93
CA THR A 453 -17.63 -59.01 -80.95
C THR A 453 -18.52 -59.18 -82.17
N ARG A 454 -19.24 -58.12 -82.58
CA ARG A 454 -20.00 -58.12 -83.82
C ARG A 454 -19.10 -58.30 -85.05
N ALA A 455 -17.97 -57.61 -85.14
CA ALA A 455 -17.02 -57.77 -86.24
C ALA A 455 -16.42 -59.19 -86.25
N LEU A 456 -16.14 -59.78 -85.08
CA LEU A 456 -15.68 -61.17 -84.95
C LEU A 456 -16.76 -62.17 -85.39
N ASP A 457 -18.04 -61.94 -85.07
CA ASP A 457 -19.16 -62.78 -85.55
C ASP A 457 -19.41 -62.59 -87.05
N GLU A 458 -19.28 -61.38 -87.60
CA GLU A 458 -19.34 -61.14 -89.05
C GLU A 458 -18.17 -61.81 -89.78
N ILE A 459 -16.95 -61.75 -89.23
CA ILE A 459 -15.77 -62.50 -89.71
C ILE A 459 -16.02 -64.01 -89.63
N LYS A 460 -16.59 -64.51 -88.52
CA LYS A 460 -16.90 -65.92 -88.33
C LYS A 460 -17.94 -66.39 -89.35
N MET A 461 -19.03 -65.66 -89.53
CA MET A 461 -20.07 -65.91 -90.53
C MET A 461 -19.53 -65.87 -91.97
N LEU A 462 -18.60 -64.95 -92.27
CA LEU A 462 -17.89 -64.93 -93.55
C LEU A 462 -16.94 -66.13 -93.69
N SER A 463 -16.29 -66.57 -92.62
CA SER A 463 -15.44 -67.77 -92.61
C SER A 463 -16.25 -69.05 -92.79
N GLU A 464 -17.44 -69.14 -92.21
CA GLU A 464 -18.35 -70.28 -92.32
C GLU A 464 -19.06 -70.29 -93.68
N ARG A 465 -19.45 -69.12 -94.20
CA ARG A 465 -19.86 -68.98 -95.61
C ARG A 465 -18.75 -69.38 -96.58
N LYS A 466 -17.50 -69.01 -96.31
CA LYS A 466 -16.32 -69.39 -97.13
C LYS A 466 -15.96 -70.87 -96.99
N LYS A 467 -16.20 -71.50 -95.83
CA LYS A 467 -16.14 -72.97 -95.66
C LYS A 467 -17.27 -73.67 -96.45
N ALA A 468 -18.48 -73.12 -96.42
CA ALA A 468 -19.63 -73.67 -97.15
C ALA A 468 -19.46 -73.57 -98.68
N THR A 469 -19.05 -72.43 -99.23
CA THR A 469 -18.77 -72.32 -100.68
C THR A 469 -17.58 -73.20 -101.10
N ARG A 470 -16.56 -73.34 -100.24
CA ARG A 470 -15.44 -74.30 -100.41
C ARG A 470 -15.85 -75.77 -100.25
N ALA A 471 -17.07 -76.06 -99.78
CA ALA A 471 -17.66 -77.39 -99.78
C ALA A 471 -18.56 -77.66 -101.01
N SER A 472 -18.83 -76.65 -101.85
CA SER A 472 -19.73 -76.75 -103.01
C SER A 472 -19.05 -76.50 -104.37
N THR A 473 -17.75 -76.17 -104.41
CA THR A 473 -16.97 -76.04 -105.65
C THR A 473 -15.55 -76.58 -105.47
N PRO A 474 -15.11 -77.59 -106.24
CA PRO A 474 -13.76 -78.13 -106.18
C PRO A 474 -12.86 -77.47 -107.25
N GLU A 475 -12.31 -76.29 -106.97
CA GLU A 475 -11.32 -75.69 -107.88
C GLU A 475 -10.21 -74.91 -107.17
N SER A 476 -9.01 -75.01 -107.74
CA SER A 476 -7.74 -74.36 -107.39
C SER A 476 -7.26 -74.44 -105.94
N GLY A 477 -6.17 -75.19 -105.74
CA GLY A 477 -5.37 -75.17 -104.52
C GLY A 477 -4.55 -73.88 -104.38
N ALA A 478 -5.22 -72.77 -104.09
CA ALA A 478 -4.58 -71.51 -103.75
C ALA A 478 -3.91 -71.60 -102.36
N ASN A 479 -2.71 -72.18 -102.33
CA ASN A 479 -1.75 -71.98 -101.25
C ASN A 479 -1.40 -70.49 -101.24
N ILE A 480 -2.06 -69.71 -100.36
CA ILE A 480 -1.70 -68.32 -100.10
C ILE A 480 -0.29 -68.34 -99.52
N THR A 481 0.69 -68.14 -100.38
CA THR A 481 2.10 -68.14 -100.04
C THR A 481 2.41 -66.74 -99.53
N ILE A 482 1.95 -66.48 -98.31
CA ILE A 482 2.26 -65.26 -97.55
C ILE A 482 3.77 -65.12 -97.56
N SER A 483 4.30 -63.96 -97.96
CA SER A 483 5.74 -63.77 -98.05
C SER A 483 6.38 -63.91 -96.66
N LYS A 484 7.66 -64.29 -96.59
CA LYS A 484 8.35 -64.39 -95.31
C LYS A 484 8.40 -63.02 -94.63
N GLU A 485 8.59 -61.96 -95.42
CA GLU A 485 8.52 -60.56 -94.99
C GLU A 485 7.11 -60.13 -94.54
N GLU A 486 6.03 -60.62 -95.17
CA GLU A 486 4.66 -60.34 -94.73
C GLU A 486 4.33 -61.00 -93.39
N VAL A 487 4.75 -62.26 -93.18
CA VAL A 487 4.60 -62.95 -91.89
C VAL A 487 5.46 -62.29 -90.81
N GLU A 488 6.69 -61.90 -91.14
CA GLU A 488 7.58 -61.15 -90.24
C GLU A 488 7.02 -59.76 -89.92
N SER A 489 6.40 -59.06 -90.87
CA SER A 489 5.72 -57.78 -90.66
C SER A 489 4.47 -57.90 -89.77
N LEU A 490 3.68 -58.96 -89.95
CA LEU A 490 2.53 -59.24 -89.09
C LEU A 490 2.96 -59.59 -87.66
N ASN A 491 3.98 -60.44 -87.51
CA ASN A 491 4.56 -60.77 -86.20
C ASN A 491 5.15 -59.51 -85.54
N HIS A 492 5.90 -58.70 -86.28
CA HIS A 492 6.48 -57.45 -85.76
C HIS A 492 5.40 -56.48 -85.26
N ARG A 493 4.28 -56.32 -85.98
CA ARG A 493 3.14 -55.52 -85.52
C ARG A 493 2.43 -56.09 -84.29
N VAL A 494 2.42 -57.42 -84.12
CA VAL A 494 1.92 -58.07 -82.90
C VAL A 494 2.88 -57.83 -81.74
N GLU A 495 4.19 -57.94 -81.96
CA GLU A 495 5.22 -57.59 -80.98
C GLU A 495 5.16 -56.12 -80.58
N GLU A 496 5.05 -55.17 -81.52
CA GLU A 496 4.84 -53.74 -81.24
C GLU A 496 3.60 -53.50 -80.37
N SER A 497 2.47 -54.11 -80.72
CA SER A 497 1.23 -53.99 -79.95
C SER A 497 1.36 -54.59 -78.55
N ASN A 498 2.03 -55.73 -78.42
CA ASN A 498 2.29 -56.38 -77.14
C ASN A 498 3.26 -55.56 -76.28
N ASN A 499 4.34 -55.03 -76.86
CA ASN A 499 5.27 -54.11 -76.19
C ASN A 499 4.55 -52.85 -75.68
N ILE A 500 3.63 -52.28 -76.47
CA ILE A 500 2.80 -51.14 -76.03
C ILE A 500 1.86 -51.54 -74.88
N ALA A 501 1.32 -52.76 -74.87
CA ALA A 501 0.51 -53.27 -73.76
C ALA A 501 1.35 -53.49 -72.49
N GLU A 502 2.51 -54.14 -72.60
CA GLU A 502 3.45 -54.37 -71.50
C GLU A 502 3.98 -53.05 -70.92
N MET A 503 4.33 -52.06 -71.75
CA MET A 503 4.69 -50.72 -71.28
C MET A 503 3.55 -50.04 -70.50
N LYS A 504 2.29 -50.20 -70.91
CA LYS A 504 1.13 -49.67 -70.18
C LYS A 504 0.92 -50.39 -68.85
N VAL A 505 1.08 -51.72 -68.80
CA VAL A 505 1.00 -52.50 -67.56
C VAL A 505 2.14 -52.11 -66.60
N ALA A 506 3.37 -52.00 -67.09
CA ALA A 506 4.52 -51.57 -66.30
C ALA A 506 4.35 -50.16 -65.73
N ALA A 507 3.83 -49.22 -66.54
CA ALA A 507 3.51 -47.86 -66.07
C ALA A 507 2.41 -47.85 -64.98
N ALA A 508 1.36 -48.67 -65.13
CA ALA A 508 0.32 -48.81 -64.12
C ALA A 508 0.85 -49.46 -62.83
N MET A 509 1.68 -50.49 -62.93
CA MET A 509 2.33 -51.13 -61.78
C MET A 509 3.24 -50.14 -61.03
N ALA A 510 4.05 -49.36 -61.75
CA ALA A 510 4.90 -48.33 -61.15
C ALA A 510 4.10 -47.25 -60.39
N GLN A 511 2.92 -46.86 -60.91
CA GLN A 511 2.01 -45.96 -60.17
C GLN A 511 1.44 -46.61 -58.90
N VAL A 512 1.02 -47.88 -58.97
CA VAL A 512 0.53 -48.64 -57.80
C VAL A 512 1.63 -48.81 -56.74
N GLU A 513 2.88 -49.07 -57.13
CA GLU A 513 4.01 -49.17 -56.21
C GLU A 513 4.37 -47.81 -55.58
N ALA A 514 4.32 -46.72 -56.36
CA ALA A 514 4.51 -45.36 -55.82
C ALA A 514 3.43 -44.98 -54.79
N VAL A 515 2.17 -45.36 -55.03
CA VAL A 515 1.07 -45.16 -54.05
C VAL A 515 1.30 -46.00 -52.79
N LYS A 516 1.60 -47.29 -52.92
CA LYS A 516 1.92 -48.16 -51.76
C LYS A 516 3.14 -47.67 -50.97
N ALA A 517 4.14 -47.11 -51.64
CA ALA A 517 5.32 -46.52 -50.99
C ALA A 517 4.96 -45.24 -50.21
N SER A 518 4.04 -44.41 -50.70
CA SER A 518 3.59 -43.20 -50.00
C SER A 518 2.67 -43.52 -48.82
N GLU A 519 1.77 -44.49 -48.96
CA GLU A 519 0.94 -45.04 -47.88
C GLU A 519 1.77 -45.63 -46.73
N ASN A 520 2.80 -46.43 -47.06
CA ASN A 520 3.73 -46.98 -46.06
C ASN A 520 4.54 -45.86 -45.36
N ASN A 521 4.78 -44.71 -46.02
CA ASN A 521 5.41 -43.54 -45.41
C ASN A 521 4.45 -42.82 -44.43
N THR A 522 3.17 -42.65 -44.79
CA THR A 522 2.18 -42.00 -43.90
C THR A 522 1.85 -42.87 -42.69
N LEU A 523 1.75 -44.19 -42.84
CA LEU A 523 1.60 -45.14 -41.74
C LEU A 523 2.78 -45.05 -40.75
N LYS A 524 4.03 -45.09 -41.23
CA LYS A 524 5.22 -44.94 -40.37
C LYS A 524 5.29 -43.60 -39.64
N ARG A 525 4.75 -42.53 -40.21
CA ARG A 525 4.63 -41.22 -39.52
C ARG A 525 3.56 -41.26 -38.45
N PHE A 526 2.42 -41.90 -38.72
CA PHE A 526 1.36 -42.09 -37.74
C PHE A 526 1.84 -42.91 -36.55
N ASP A 527 2.51 -44.05 -36.78
CA ASP A 527 3.09 -44.90 -35.73
C ASP A 527 4.11 -44.15 -34.86
N ALA A 528 4.94 -43.29 -35.48
CA ALA A 528 5.90 -42.46 -34.76
C ALA A 528 5.21 -41.43 -33.84
N ILE A 529 4.17 -40.75 -34.34
CA ILE A 529 3.38 -39.77 -33.56
C ILE A 529 2.62 -40.48 -32.42
N GLN A 530 2.02 -41.64 -32.70
CA GLN A 530 1.33 -42.45 -31.70
C GLN A 530 2.28 -42.86 -30.56
N LYS A 531 3.50 -43.28 -30.90
CA LYS A 531 4.53 -43.60 -29.91
C LYS A 531 4.97 -42.37 -29.11
N GLU A 532 5.18 -41.21 -29.74
CA GLU A 532 5.54 -39.97 -29.04
C GLU A 532 4.44 -39.56 -28.04
N ILE A 533 3.17 -39.73 -28.40
CA ILE A 533 2.02 -39.52 -27.51
C ILE A 533 2.04 -40.49 -26.32
N GLU A 534 2.46 -41.75 -26.51
CA GLU A 534 2.60 -42.73 -25.43
C GLU A 534 3.79 -42.43 -24.51
N ASP A 535 4.94 -42.06 -25.06
CA ASP A 535 6.12 -41.63 -24.30
C ASP A 535 5.82 -40.35 -23.48
N MET A 536 5.06 -39.38 -24.03
CA MET A 536 4.56 -38.21 -23.30
C MET A 536 3.57 -38.56 -22.18
N LYS A 537 2.66 -39.53 -22.40
CA LYS A 537 1.75 -40.03 -21.35
C LYS A 537 2.50 -40.72 -20.23
N ALA A 538 3.54 -41.49 -20.54
CA ALA A 538 4.40 -42.11 -19.52
C ALA A 538 5.16 -41.05 -18.71
N ALA A 539 5.77 -40.07 -19.37
CA ALA A 539 6.51 -38.99 -18.73
C ALA A 539 5.62 -38.11 -17.82
N THR A 540 4.40 -37.78 -18.24
CA THR A 540 3.44 -37.00 -17.44
C THR A 540 2.90 -37.80 -16.25
N ALA A 541 2.61 -39.09 -16.40
CA ALA A 541 2.22 -39.96 -15.28
C ALA A 541 3.32 -40.09 -14.22
N ASP A 542 4.58 -40.19 -14.62
CA ASP A 542 5.72 -40.22 -13.68
C ASP A 542 6.04 -38.87 -13.06
N ALA A 543 5.81 -37.76 -13.77
CA ALA A 543 5.88 -36.42 -13.19
C ALA A 543 4.80 -36.20 -12.11
N LEU A 544 3.58 -36.68 -12.37
CA LEU A 544 2.44 -36.62 -11.43
C LEU A 544 2.77 -37.39 -10.14
N LYS A 545 3.23 -38.65 -10.23
CA LYS A 545 3.65 -39.44 -9.05
C LYS A 545 4.74 -38.74 -8.24
N ARG A 546 5.71 -38.09 -8.90
CA ARG A 546 6.78 -37.33 -8.21
C ARG A 546 6.22 -36.10 -7.50
N ALA A 547 5.23 -35.41 -8.08
CA ALA A 547 4.54 -34.31 -7.43
C ALA A 547 3.73 -34.78 -6.21
N GLU A 548 2.99 -35.88 -6.31
CA GLU A 548 2.27 -36.50 -5.19
C GLU A 548 3.22 -36.91 -4.06
N MET A 549 4.35 -37.56 -4.37
CA MET A 549 5.35 -37.92 -3.37
C MET A 549 5.98 -36.70 -2.70
N ALA A 550 6.21 -35.60 -3.43
CA ALA A 550 6.73 -34.36 -2.88
C ALA A 550 5.69 -33.64 -2.01
N GLU A 551 4.41 -33.69 -2.38
CA GLU A 551 3.30 -33.09 -1.63
C GLU A 551 3.00 -33.87 -0.33
N ALA A 552 3.08 -35.20 -0.38
CA ALA A 552 3.05 -36.06 0.81
C ALA A 552 4.24 -35.80 1.74
N ALA A 553 5.47 -35.70 1.21
CA ALA A 553 6.65 -35.37 2.00
C ALA A 553 6.55 -33.97 2.64
N LYS A 554 6.03 -32.98 1.91
CA LYS A 554 5.74 -31.65 2.43
C LYS A 554 4.75 -31.71 3.59
N LYS A 555 3.63 -32.42 3.46
CA LYS A 555 2.62 -32.61 4.52
C LYS A 555 3.21 -33.23 5.79
N VAL A 556 4.15 -34.18 5.67
CA VAL A 556 4.87 -34.74 6.82
C VAL A 556 5.71 -33.67 7.53
N VAL A 557 6.52 -32.92 6.79
CA VAL A 557 7.37 -31.85 7.35
C VAL A 557 6.55 -30.72 7.97
N GLU A 558 5.45 -30.30 7.34
CA GLU A 558 4.53 -29.31 7.90
C GLU A 558 3.84 -29.81 9.18
N GLY A 559 3.46 -31.10 9.23
CA GLY A 559 2.92 -31.75 10.42
C GLY A 559 3.94 -31.94 11.55
N GLU A 560 5.24 -31.99 11.26
CA GLU A 560 6.30 -31.96 12.28
C GLU A 560 6.61 -30.55 12.76
N LEU A 561 6.67 -29.56 11.85
CA LEU A 561 6.82 -28.14 12.18
C LEU A 561 5.67 -27.62 13.03
N GLN A 562 4.43 -28.03 12.75
CA GLN A 562 3.28 -27.67 13.57
C GLN A 562 3.38 -28.27 14.99
N ARG A 563 3.69 -29.56 15.11
CA ARG A 563 3.95 -30.20 16.41
C ARG A 563 5.17 -29.61 17.12
N TRP A 564 6.13 -29.01 16.41
CA TRP A 564 7.22 -28.24 17.01
C TRP A 564 6.74 -26.89 17.56
N ARG A 565 5.96 -26.11 16.79
CA ARG A 565 5.33 -24.87 17.26
C ARG A 565 4.46 -25.10 18.50
N GLU A 566 3.67 -26.17 18.52
CA GLU A 566 2.85 -26.56 19.68
C GLU A 566 3.70 -26.89 20.93
N ARG A 567 4.86 -27.55 20.76
CA ARG A 567 5.78 -27.83 21.87
C ARG A 567 6.44 -26.55 22.40
N GLU A 568 6.88 -25.64 21.53
CA GLU A 568 7.46 -24.37 21.98
C GLU A 568 6.41 -23.46 22.63
N GLN A 569 5.17 -23.41 22.13
CA GLN A 569 4.07 -22.71 22.80
C GLN A 569 3.76 -23.30 24.18
N LYS A 570 3.77 -24.64 24.32
CA LYS A 570 3.60 -25.30 25.63
C LYS A 570 4.75 -24.98 26.60
N LYS A 571 6.02 -25.00 26.14
CA LYS A 571 7.17 -24.57 26.95
C LYS A 571 7.07 -23.09 27.35
N ALA A 572 6.63 -22.21 26.45
CA ALA A 572 6.45 -20.80 26.74
C ALA A 572 5.35 -20.56 27.79
N ALA A 573 4.24 -21.30 27.71
CA ALA A 573 3.19 -21.28 28.72
C ALA A 573 3.66 -21.87 30.06
N GLU A 574 4.42 -22.96 30.05
CA GLU A 574 5.01 -23.57 31.25
C GLU A 574 6.02 -22.62 31.92
N ALA A 575 6.88 -21.95 31.14
CA ALA A 575 7.80 -20.93 31.64
C ALA A 575 7.06 -19.71 32.20
N ALA A 576 5.99 -19.24 31.53
CA ALA A 576 5.15 -18.14 32.03
C ALA A 576 4.43 -18.50 33.34
N ALA A 577 3.94 -19.74 33.48
CA ALA A 577 3.37 -20.23 34.75
C ALA A 577 4.43 -20.30 35.86
N ARG A 578 5.67 -20.73 35.52
CA ARG A 578 6.80 -20.80 36.45
C ARG A 578 7.30 -19.41 36.91
N ILE A 579 7.06 -18.36 36.13
CA ILE A 579 7.34 -16.97 36.52
C ILE A 579 6.29 -16.43 37.51
N GLN A 580 5.11 -17.05 37.62
CA GLN A 580 4.11 -16.71 38.64
C GLN A 580 4.31 -17.45 39.99
N THR A 581 5.42 -18.18 40.17
CA THR A 581 5.77 -18.85 41.43
C THR A 581 7.26 -18.71 41.76
N GLU A 582 7.61 -17.68 42.55
CA GLU A 582 8.93 -17.62 43.21
C GLU A 582 9.04 -18.64 44.37
N PRO A 583 10.27 -19.05 44.75
CA PRO A 583 10.50 -20.38 45.32
C PRO A 583 10.80 -20.40 46.84
N SER A 584 10.80 -21.61 47.40
CA SER A 584 11.49 -21.93 48.66
C SER A 584 12.49 -23.08 48.44
N PRO A 585 13.71 -23.06 49.02
CA PRO A 585 14.81 -23.90 48.55
C PRO A 585 15.11 -25.12 49.44
N GLN A 586 15.30 -26.32 48.85
CA GLN A 586 16.16 -27.34 49.46
C GLN A 586 16.69 -28.44 48.51
N GLN A 587 18.03 -28.48 48.43
CA GLN A 587 18.90 -29.66 48.55
C GLN A 587 19.05 -30.67 47.39
N CYS A 588 20.32 -31.00 47.12
CA CYS A 588 20.79 -31.78 45.98
C CYS A 588 20.66 -33.30 46.16
N ARG A 589 20.58 -34.04 45.03
CA ARG A 589 21.23 -35.36 44.94
C ARG A 589 21.75 -35.65 43.52
N ASN A 590 23.01 -36.09 43.43
CA ASN A 590 23.66 -36.46 42.18
C ASN A 590 23.18 -37.83 41.67
N GLN A 591 23.15 -38.01 40.35
CA GLN A 591 23.46 -39.31 39.72
C GLN A 591 23.94 -39.13 38.27
N LYS A 592 25.11 -39.69 37.95
CA LYS A 592 25.57 -39.92 36.57
C LYS A 592 24.95 -41.24 36.08
N GLN A 593 24.45 -41.28 34.84
CA GLN A 593 24.40 -42.50 34.04
C GLN A 593 24.76 -42.18 32.59
N ASN A 594 25.44 -43.12 31.93
CA ASN A 594 25.91 -43.00 30.54
C ASN A 594 24.82 -43.49 29.55
N PRO A 595 24.87 -43.09 28.27
CA PRO A 595 24.04 -43.69 27.23
C PRO A 595 24.46 -45.15 26.95
N PRO A 596 23.52 -46.04 26.56
CA PRO A 596 23.86 -47.37 26.06
C PRO A 596 24.04 -47.38 24.54
N ASP A 597 25.24 -47.71 24.08
CA ASP A 597 25.44 -48.19 22.70
C ASP A 597 24.71 -49.53 22.49
N LYS A 598 24.11 -49.71 21.31
CA LYS A 598 23.89 -51.04 20.72
C LYS A 598 24.23 -51.03 19.23
N ILE A 599 24.86 -52.11 18.79
CA ILE A 599 25.68 -52.18 17.58
C ILE A 599 25.29 -53.43 16.77
N VAL A 600 25.04 -53.24 15.46
CA VAL A 600 25.13 -54.28 14.38
C VAL A 600 24.03 -55.40 14.41
N PRO A 601 23.69 -56.09 13.30
CA PRO A 601 24.30 -56.12 11.95
C PRO A 601 23.42 -55.76 10.73
N VAL A 602 24.02 -54.98 9.82
CA VAL A 602 24.33 -55.33 8.42
C VAL A 602 23.47 -56.39 7.68
N GLN A 603 22.93 -55.99 6.51
CA GLN A 603 22.99 -56.80 5.29
C GLN A 603 23.45 -55.95 4.08
N LYS A 604 24.15 -56.56 3.12
CA LYS A 604 24.73 -55.90 1.92
C LYS A 604 24.32 -56.64 0.65
N LEU A 605 23.82 -55.96 -0.38
CA LEU A 605 23.77 -56.41 -1.79
C LEU A 605 23.30 -55.23 -2.67
N LYS A 606 23.77 -54.95 -3.90
CA LYS A 606 25.02 -55.24 -4.63
C LYS A 606 25.24 -54.11 -5.67
N LYS A 607 26.45 -53.97 -6.25
CA LYS A 607 26.76 -52.99 -7.31
C LYS A 607 26.93 -53.65 -8.68
N SER A 608 26.35 -53.06 -9.73
CA SER A 608 26.77 -53.16 -11.14
C SER A 608 26.20 -51.95 -11.91
N LYS A 609 26.93 -50.99 -12.51
CA LYS A 609 28.14 -50.92 -13.38
C LYS A 609 27.87 -50.99 -14.90
N SER A 610 27.69 -49.81 -15.51
CA SER A 610 28.20 -49.38 -16.84
C SER A 610 27.91 -47.86 -17.00
N SER A 611 28.81 -46.90 -17.30
CA SER A 611 29.79 -46.71 -18.39
C SER A 611 29.14 -46.63 -19.79
N ILE A 612 29.05 -45.46 -20.45
CA ILE A 612 30.03 -44.81 -21.38
C ILE A 612 29.43 -43.39 -21.66
N SER A 613 30.02 -42.19 -21.54
CA SER A 613 31.34 -41.54 -21.81
C SER A 613 31.38 -40.66 -23.08
N ARG A 614 31.43 -39.32 -22.89
CA ARG A 614 32.02 -38.24 -23.73
C ARG A 614 31.91 -36.92 -22.91
N LYS A 615 32.94 -36.12 -22.59
CA LYS A 615 33.84 -35.27 -23.41
C LYS A 615 33.08 -34.35 -24.38
N ALA A 616 33.28 -33.02 -24.43
CA ALA A 616 34.10 -32.05 -23.65
C ALA A 616 33.49 -30.63 -23.88
N VAL A 617 34.02 -29.42 -23.55
CA VAL A 617 35.36 -28.87 -23.19
C VAL A 617 35.15 -27.63 -22.26
N LEU A 618 36.17 -27.14 -21.55
CA LEU A 618 36.27 -25.80 -20.95
C LEU A 618 37.56 -25.09 -21.41
N PRO A 619 37.59 -23.75 -21.46
CA PRO A 619 38.78 -22.98 -21.09
C PRO A 619 38.53 -22.10 -19.86
N ASN A 620 39.43 -22.16 -18.88
CA ASN A 620 39.53 -21.16 -17.82
C ASN A 620 40.31 -19.94 -18.32
N PHE A 621 40.08 -18.77 -17.73
CA PHE A 621 41.12 -17.73 -17.61
C PHE A 621 41.29 -17.33 -16.15
N SER A 622 42.49 -16.85 -15.82
CA SER A 622 43.07 -16.97 -14.49
C SER A 622 43.14 -15.66 -13.69
N CYS A 623 43.41 -15.82 -12.41
CA CYS A 623 43.65 -14.79 -11.40
C CYS A 623 44.46 -13.56 -11.86
N SER A 624 44.10 -12.40 -11.31
CA SER A 624 45.08 -11.34 -11.00
C SER A 624 44.81 -10.81 -9.58
N LEU A 625 45.89 -10.58 -8.82
CA LEU A 625 45.80 -9.97 -7.48
C LEU A 625 45.57 -8.46 -7.62
N ASN A 626 44.89 -7.86 -6.64
CA ASN A 626 45.33 -6.57 -6.12
C ASN A 626 44.89 -6.34 -4.66
N ARG A 627 45.78 -6.64 -3.73
CA ARG A 627 45.64 -6.29 -2.30
C ARG A 627 46.35 -4.95 -2.07
N ARG A 628 45.61 -3.85 -2.00
CA ARG A 628 46.19 -2.52 -1.78
C ARG A 628 45.94 -2.04 -0.35
N ASN A 629 46.89 -2.31 0.54
CA ASN A 629 47.07 -1.47 1.72
C ASN A 629 47.49 -0.08 1.25
N ASN A 630 46.91 0.97 1.83
CA ASN A 630 47.51 2.31 1.87
C ASN A 630 47.42 2.83 3.30
N GLN A 631 48.53 2.77 4.02
CA GLN A 631 48.74 3.45 5.30
C GLN A 631 50.24 3.76 5.40
N ILE A 632 50.60 5.05 5.38
CA ILE A 632 51.82 5.69 5.92
C ILE A 632 51.78 7.18 5.51
N ASP A 633 52.16 8.03 6.46
CA ASP A 633 52.56 9.46 6.44
C ASP A 633 52.16 10.45 5.33
N GLY A 634 51.93 11.72 5.74
CA GLY A 634 51.84 12.81 4.76
C GLY A 634 51.46 14.23 5.22
N GLY A 635 51.85 14.70 6.42
CA GLY A 635 51.93 16.14 6.71
C GLY A 635 50.71 16.83 7.35
N SER A 636 50.92 17.32 8.58
CA SER A 636 50.12 18.38 9.20
C SER A 636 50.75 19.75 8.92
N PRO A 637 49.93 20.78 8.68
CA PRO A 637 50.20 22.13 9.19
C PRO A 637 48.99 22.64 9.99
N SER A 638 49.07 22.82 11.31
CA SER A 638 49.87 23.82 12.05
C SER A 638 49.34 25.26 11.93
N TYR A 639 48.34 25.59 12.75
CA TYR A 639 48.15 26.94 13.32
C TYR A 639 47.84 26.77 14.82
N ARG A 640 48.87 26.81 15.68
CA ARG A 640 49.26 28.02 16.45
C ARG A 640 48.12 28.62 17.30
N VAL A 641 47.87 28.02 18.46
CA VAL A 641 47.66 28.81 19.68
C VAL A 641 49.03 29.34 20.12
N SER A 642 49.11 30.59 20.57
CA SER A 642 50.36 31.20 21.06
C SER A 642 50.14 31.78 22.44
N GLU A 643 50.27 30.94 23.47
CA GLU A 643 50.51 31.42 24.83
C GLU A 643 52.02 31.69 25.00
N LYS A 644 52.34 32.73 25.77
CA LYS A 644 53.69 32.99 26.31
C LYS A 644 53.55 33.34 27.79
N PRO A 645 54.38 32.78 28.67
CA PRO A 645 54.33 33.09 30.10
C PRO A 645 55.15 34.33 30.44
N LEU A 646 54.63 35.14 31.36
CA LEU A 646 55.34 35.74 32.50
C LEU A 646 54.31 36.22 33.53
#